data_AF-A0A5C7GQJ6-F1
#
_entry.id   AF-A0A5C7GQJ6-F1
#
_cell.length_a   1.000
_cell.length_b   1.000
_cell.length_c   1.000
_cell.angle_alpha   90.00
_cell.angle_beta   90.00
_cell.angle_gamma   90.00
#
_symmetry.space_group_name_H-M   'P 1'
#
loop_
_entity.id
_entity.type
_entity.pdbx_description
1 polymer ?
#
loop_
_entity_poly.entity_id
_entity_poly.type
_entity_poly.pdbx_seq_one_letter_code
_entity_poly.pdbx_strand_id
1 'polypeptide(L)'
;MLAMNPAIYLTLILILLPVYIILTRKTSKKLPPGSLGLPIIGQSLSFLRALQTDTAEKWFQDRIRKYGPVSKLSLFGNPTVFLHGQAANKLVYTFDGNTLANQQPPSIRRICGEKNITELRGDEHKRVRDALVSFLKPEVLKQYVGKMDGEIRKHLQMHWHGKQKVTVMPLMKALTFNIMSSLIFGIEQGATRNVLVELFEHMMDGLVSIPLNSPFTQFNRSLKATAKVRTMITNLIHDKRAALKQNTALPRQDFITCLLDIQSKGNSIVISDEEIVDNSIIIMIAGHDTSATLLTFLVRLLASDPSVRANIVQEQEEIARNKASGDHLTWDDLGKMKYTWRVALETLRMDPPLLGSFRRALRDFEYQGYTIPKGWQVMLASSMTHMDEHLFPDPSKFNPARFEKQAPPFSFVAFGGGPRICPGYEFARIETLATIHYLVTQFTWKLCCNDNSFSRKPFPVFRQALPLLYLLILTKKTYKNLPPGSWGLPFLGQTLSFLHAMRTNTAENWVQERVKKYGPVSKFNFLGTPTVFLHGQAANKFIYTCDCNTLANQQPTSVRRVMGERNIMELSGIDHKRVRGALVSFLKPEELKQYVGRMDEEVKKHMEMHWHGKEQVQVLPLMKSLTFNIMSSLIFGLEQGARRDAFVVHFQHIINGVLSMPVNLPFTRFNRSLRASAKVRVMVRELLHEKREALKQQHTSAAAASANQDLISCLIGLRNEDDSILLSDEEIIDNALVIMVAGHDTSSVLITFMIRLLANDPSVYATILQEHEEIAKSKASGELLTWEDLAKMKYTWRVAMETLRITPPVFCSFRKVLTDFEYEGYIIPKGWQVMWAACMTQMDEKNFPDPSKFDATRFEKQSPSPPFSFVAFGGGSRMCPGNEFARIETLVTLHYLLSKFTWKLSCRDSPFFRDPMPVFNDGLSIQIKPKKL
;
A
#
# COMPACT_ATOMS: atom_id res chain seq x y z
N MET A 1 29.00 -36.80 -13.55
CA MET A 1 28.49 -37.36 -12.28
C MET A 1 29.25 -36.70 -11.14
N LEU A 2 28.65 -35.72 -10.45
CA LEU A 2 29.27 -35.06 -9.30
C LEU A 2 28.77 -35.76 -8.02
N ALA A 3 29.68 -36.42 -7.32
CA ALA A 3 29.40 -37.09 -6.05
C ALA A 3 29.03 -36.04 -4.99
N MET A 4 27.78 -36.08 -4.53
CA MET A 4 27.31 -35.26 -3.42
C MET A 4 27.92 -35.76 -2.10
N ASN A 5 28.30 -34.81 -1.24
CA ASN A 5 29.00 -35.01 0.01
C ASN A 5 28.20 -35.91 1.00
N PRO A 6 28.77 -37.01 1.54
CA PRO A 6 28.09 -37.97 2.42
C PRO A 6 27.52 -37.35 3.70
N ALA A 7 28.04 -36.20 4.15
CA ALA A 7 27.48 -35.46 5.28
C ALA A 7 26.03 -34.98 5.02
N ILE A 8 25.68 -34.68 3.77
CA ILE A 8 24.33 -34.23 3.39
C ILE A 8 23.32 -35.39 3.47
N TYR A 9 23.74 -36.61 3.10
CA TYR A 9 22.92 -37.82 3.27
C TYR A 9 22.65 -38.12 4.74
N LEU A 10 23.67 -38.04 5.59
CA LEU A 10 23.51 -38.29 7.02
C LEU A 10 22.58 -37.26 7.68
N THR A 11 22.67 -35.99 7.26
CA THR A 11 21.81 -34.90 7.76
C THR A 11 20.37 -35.06 7.28
N LEU A 12 20.16 -35.43 6.01
CA LEU A 12 18.83 -35.75 5.48
C LEU A 12 18.22 -36.96 6.16
N ILE A 13 18.99 -38.02 6.42
CA ILE A 13 18.53 -39.20 7.16
C ILE A 13 18.18 -38.84 8.60
N LEU A 14 19.03 -38.10 9.32
CA LEU A 14 18.76 -37.68 10.70
C LEU A 14 17.54 -36.75 10.84
N ILE A 15 17.19 -35.99 9.80
CA ILE A 15 15.98 -35.15 9.76
C ILE A 15 14.75 -35.97 9.32
N LEU A 16 14.91 -36.89 8.37
CA LEU A 16 13.80 -37.66 7.80
C LEU A 16 13.43 -38.90 8.63
N LEU A 17 14.35 -39.50 9.39
CA LEU A 17 14.09 -40.70 10.20
C LEU A 17 13.11 -40.44 11.37
N PRO A 18 13.24 -39.36 12.16
CA PRO A 18 12.24 -39.03 13.19
C PRO A 18 10.89 -38.68 12.57
N VAL A 19 10.88 -37.99 11.43
CA VAL A 19 9.67 -37.66 10.67
C VAL A 19 9.00 -38.93 10.13
N TYR A 20 9.77 -39.88 9.62
CA TYR A 20 9.29 -41.19 9.16
C TYR A 20 8.73 -42.01 10.33
N ILE A 21 9.40 -42.06 11.48
CA ILE A 21 8.93 -42.77 12.69
C ILE A 21 7.65 -42.14 13.27
N ILE A 22 7.51 -40.80 13.20
CA ILE A 22 6.28 -40.10 13.58
C ILE A 22 5.14 -40.40 12.57
N LEU A 23 5.45 -40.51 11.27
CA LEU A 23 4.48 -40.83 10.22
C LEU A 23 4.08 -42.32 10.18
N THR A 24 4.93 -43.24 10.66
CA THR A 24 4.71 -44.70 10.62
C THR A 24 4.27 -45.32 11.94
N ARG A 25 4.10 -44.53 13.01
CA ARG A 25 3.48 -45.00 14.26
C ARG A 25 2.03 -45.47 14.01
N LYS A 26 1.85 -46.78 13.85
CA LYS A 26 0.53 -47.45 13.85
C LYS A 26 -0.16 -47.14 15.18
N THR A 27 -1.19 -46.31 15.11
CA THR A 27 -2.09 -46.08 16.25
C THR A 27 -3.14 -47.19 16.24
N SER A 28 -3.27 -47.91 17.37
CA SER A 28 -4.29 -48.95 17.59
C SER A 28 -5.74 -48.40 17.63
N LYS A 29 -5.92 -47.09 17.42
CA LYS A 29 -7.20 -46.39 17.58
C LYS A 29 -7.95 -46.32 16.25
N LYS A 30 -9.27 -46.50 16.28
CA LYS A 30 -10.16 -46.40 15.11
C LYS A 30 -10.36 -44.94 14.71
N LEU A 31 -9.35 -44.34 14.08
CA LEU A 31 -9.39 -42.95 13.63
C LEU A 31 -10.34 -42.74 12.43
N PRO A 32 -10.89 -41.53 12.23
CA PRO A 32 -11.67 -41.19 11.04
C PRO A 32 -10.94 -41.51 9.71
N PRO A 33 -11.67 -41.84 8.64
CA PRO A 33 -11.11 -42.04 7.31
C PRO A 33 -10.50 -40.75 6.77
N GLY A 34 -9.51 -40.85 5.88
CA GLY A 34 -8.86 -39.68 5.26
C GLY A 34 -7.35 -39.67 5.39
N SER A 35 -6.71 -38.78 4.64
CA SER A 35 -5.25 -38.59 4.65
C SER A 35 -4.87 -37.30 5.36
N LEU A 36 -3.85 -37.37 6.22
CA LEU A 36 -3.24 -36.20 6.84
C LEU A 36 -2.53 -35.29 5.82
N GLY A 37 -2.30 -35.75 4.59
CA GLY A 37 -1.66 -34.97 3.53
C GLY A 37 -0.14 -34.95 3.66
N LEU A 38 0.49 -33.90 3.14
CA LEU A 38 1.94 -33.73 3.19
C LEU A 38 2.43 -33.52 4.64
N PRO A 39 3.62 -33.99 5.02
CA PRO A 39 4.19 -33.72 6.34
C PRO A 39 4.23 -32.21 6.62
N ILE A 40 3.91 -31.81 7.86
CA ILE A 40 3.94 -30.43 8.38
C ILE A 40 2.86 -29.49 7.80
N ILE A 41 2.62 -29.49 6.48
CA ILE A 41 1.69 -28.56 5.80
C ILE A 41 0.28 -29.16 5.64
N GLY A 42 0.17 -30.48 5.57
CA GLY A 42 -1.08 -31.18 5.40
C GLY A 42 -1.81 -30.79 4.12
N GLN A 43 -3.05 -30.34 4.26
CA GLN A 43 -3.91 -29.88 3.17
C GLN A 43 -4.19 -28.37 3.22
N SER A 44 -3.49 -27.62 4.08
CA SER A 44 -3.74 -26.19 4.29
C SER A 44 -3.67 -25.35 3.03
N LEU A 45 -2.67 -25.56 2.16
CA LEU A 45 -2.53 -24.74 0.95
C LEU A 45 -3.71 -24.91 0.00
N SER A 46 -4.23 -26.14 -0.14
CA SER A 46 -5.39 -26.40 -0.97
C SER A 46 -6.64 -25.73 -0.43
N PHE A 47 -6.84 -25.75 0.89
CA PHE A 47 -7.95 -25.08 1.55
C PHE A 47 -7.84 -23.55 1.46
N LEU A 48 -6.64 -22.99 1.70
CA LEU A 48 -6.39 -21.55 1.57
C LEU A 48 -6.60 -21.04 0.15
N ARG A 49 -6.16 -21.81 -0.86
CA ARG A 49 -6.42 -21.49 -2.26
C ARG A 49 -7.92 -21.48 -2.54
N ALA A 50 -8.65 -22.50 -2.05
CA ALA A 50 -10.08 -22.59 -2.24
C ALA A 50 -10.84 -21.40 -1.61
N LEU A 51 -10.38 -20.88 -0.47
CA LEU A 51 -10.93 -19.65 0.12
C LEU A 51 -10.68 -18.40 -0.77
N GLN A 52 -9.49 -18.30 -1.38
CA GLN A 52 -9.13 -17.17 -2.25
C GLN A 52 -9.85 -17.18 -3.60
N THR A 53 -10.10 -18.38 -4.15
CA THR A 53 -10.70 -18.55 -5.48
C THR A 53 -12.21 -18.80 -5.44
N ASP A 54 -12.86 -18.58 -4.29
CA ASP A 54 -14.30 -18.82 -4.10
C ASP A 54 -14.74 -20.27 -4.39
N THR A 55 -13.88 -21.24 -4.11
CA THR A 55 -14.16 -22.68 -4.33
C THR A 55 -14.09 -23.49 -3.03
N ALA A 56 -14.22 -22.85 -1.88
CA ALA A 56 -14.14 -23.49 -0.57
C ALA A 56 -15.28 -24.48 -0.33
N GLU A 57 -16.50 -24.17 -0.79
CA GLU A 57 -17.64 -25.07 -0.71
C GLU A 57 -17.37 -26.35 -1.51
N LYS A 58 -16.93 -26.23 -2.76
CA LYS A 58 -16.50 -27.36 -3.59
C LYS A 58 -15.42 -28.19 -2.91
N TRP A 59 -14.43 -27.55 -2.28
CA TRP A 59 -13.38 -28.23 -1.53
C TRP A 59 -13.93 -29.08 -0.37
N PHE A 60 -14.96 -28.59 0.32
CA PHE A 60 -15.67 -29.37 1.35
C PHE A 60 -16.51 -30.49 0.74
N GLN A 61 -17.28 -30.21 -0.31
CA GLN A 61 -18.12 -31.21 -0.99
C GLN A 61 -17.29 -32.39 -1.50
N ASP A 62 -16.15 -32.12 -2.15
CA ASP A 62 -15.25 -33.16 -2.67
C ASP A 62 -14.72 -34.06 -1.53
N ARG A 63 -14.45 -33.47 -0.36
CA ARG A 63 -14.03 -34.21 0.84
C ARG A 63 -15.17 -35.07 1.40
N ILE A 64 -16.36 -34.50 1.52
CA ILE A 64 -17.55 -35.19 2.03
C ILE A 64 -17.87 -36.39 1.14
N ARG A 65 -17.89 -36.19 -0.19
CA ARG A 65 -18.12 -37.25 -1.18
C ARG A 65 -17.08 -38.38 -1.06
N LYS A 66 -15.83 -38.03 -0.79
CA LYS A 66 -14.72 -39.00 -0.76
C LYS A 66 -14.61 -39.79 0.55
N TYR A 67 -14.85 -39.15 1.70
CA TYR A 67 -14.55 -39.74 3.01
C TYR A 67 -15.76 -39.82 3.94
N GLY A 68 -16.92 -39.28 3.54
CA GLY A 68 -18.11 -39.19 4.36
C GLY A 68 -18.07 -38.05 5.38
N PRO A 69 -18.99 -38.07 6.36
CA PRO A 69 -19.26 -36.91 7.22
C PRO A 69 -18.21 -36.60 8.28
N VAL A 70 -17.38 -37.58 8.58
CA VAL A 70 -16.33 -37.53 9.59
C VAL A 70 -15.05 -37.98 8.92
N SER A 71 -14.06 -37.08 8.79
CA SER A 71 -12.79 -37.42 8.15
C SER A 71 -11.58 -36.76 8.80
N LYS A 72 -10.41 -37.37 8.69
CA LYS A 72 -9.14 -36.79 9.15
C LYS A 72 -8.41 -36.05 8.03
N LEU A 73 -7.68 -35.02 8.43
CA LEU A 73 -6.76 -34.25 7.62
C LEU A 73 -5.74 -33.55 8.51
N SER A 74 -4.74 -32.91 7.93
CA SER A 74 -3.95 -31.91 8.67
C SER A 74 -4.24 -30.53 8.10
N LEU A 75 -4.56 -29.59 9.00
CA LEU A 75 -4.71 -28.18 8.70
C LEU A 75 -3.90 -27.37 9.72
N PHE A 76 -3.11 -26.44 9.20
CA PHE A 76 -2.37 -25.41 9.93
C PHE A 76 -1.36 -26.02 10.91
N GLY A 77 -0.68 -27.09 10.46
CA GLY A 77 0.27 -27.83 11.28
C GLY A 77 -0.36 -28.76 12.32
N ASN A 78 -1.69 -28.83 12.40
CA ASN A 78 -2.40 -29.64 13.39
C ASN A 78 -3.13 -30.81 12.72
N PRO A 79 -3.07 -32.02 13.31
CA PRO A 79 -4.01 -33.07 12.92
C PRO A 79 -5.42 -32.61 13.27
N THR A 80 -6.32 -32.70 12.29
CA THR A 80 -7.66 -32.14 12.32
C THR A 80 -8.67 -33.23 11.99
N VAL A 81 -9.79 -33.25 12.71
CA VAL A 81 -10.99 -33.98 12.33
C VAL A 81 -11.97 -32.99 11.70
N PHE A 82 -12.36 -33.24 10.47
CA PHE A 82 -13.42 -32.54 9.77
C PHE A 82 -14.76 -33.19 10.11
N LEU A 83 -15.72 -32.37 10.53
CA LEU A 83 -17.09 -32.78 10.84
C LEU A 83 -18.09 -31.94 10.03
N HIS A 84 -19.12 -32.59 9.47
CA HIS A 84 -20.30 -31.91 8.93
C HIS A 84 -21.60 -32.61 9.34
N GLY A 85 -22.72 -31.90 9.16
CA GLY A 85 -24.07 -32.42 9.39
C GLY A 85 -24.70 -31.94 10.71
N GLN A 86 -26.02 -32.09 10.82
CA GLN A 86 -26.80 -31.63 11.98
C GLN A 86 -26.30 -32.26 13.29
N ALA A 87 -25.97 -33.56 13.27
CA ALA A 87 -25.43 -34.26 14.44
C ALA A 87 -24.07 -33.70 14.88
N ALA A 88 -23.22 -33.27 13.93
CA ALA A 88 -21.92 -32.66 14.23
C ALA A 88 -22.08 -31.25 14.80
N ASN A 89 -23.03 -30.47 14.26
CA ASN A 89 -23.39 -29.17 14.83
C ASN A 89 -23.87 -29.34 16.27
N LYS A 90 -24.81 -30.27 16.52
CA LYS A 90 -25.28 -30.59 17.87
C LYS A 90 -24.12 -30.94 18.79
N LEU A 91 -23.27 -31.89 18.39
CA LEU A 91 -22.06 -32.27 19.12
C LEU A 91 -21.22 -31.06 19.54
N VAL A 92 -20.80 -30.23 18.59
CA VAL A 92 -19.88 -29.12 18.86
C VAL A 92 -20.51 -28.02 19.71
N TYR A 93 -21.82 -27.82 19.63
CA TYR A 93 -22.52 -26.76 20.36
C TYR A 93 -23.15 -27.20 21.69
N THR A 94 -23.29 -28.50 21.97
CA THR A 94 -23.86 -29.00 23.23
C THR A 94 -22.85 -29.66 24.16
N PHE A 95 -21.63 -29.94 23.70
CA PHE A 95 -20.61 -30.56 24.55
C PHE A 95 -20.18 -29.65 25.71
N ASP A 96 -19.83 -30.27 26.83
CA ASP A 96 -19.26 -29.58 27.98
C ASP A 96 -17.92 -28.92 27.64
N GLY A 97 -17.57 -27.85 28.37
CA GLY A 97 -16.30 -27.14 28.22
C GLY A 97 -15.07 -27.99 28.57
N ASN A 98 -15.27 -29.23 29.04
CA ASN A 98 -14.24 -30.17 29.48
C ASN A 98 -13.82 -31.15 28.37
N THR A 99 -14.59 -31.25 27.28
CA THR A 99 -14.28 -32.16 26.18
C THR A 99 -13.84 -31.43 24.91
N LEU A 100 -14.54 -30.35 24.54
CA LEU A 100 -14.18 -29.51 23.40
C LEU A 100 -13.99 -28.07 23.87
N ALA A 101 -12.86 -27.49 23.47
CA ALA A 101 -12.56 -26.09 23.70
C ALA A 101 -12.58 -25.29 22.39
N ASN A 102 -12.98 -24.02 22.44
CA ASN A 102 -12.69 -23.11 21.34
C ASN A 102 -11.19 -23.06 21.08
N GLN A 103 -10.82 -23.03 19.80
CA GLN A 103 -9.44 -22.89 19.36
C GLN A 103 -9.38 -21.78 18.31
N GLN A 104 -9.12 -20.55 18.75
CA GLN A 104 -8.82 -19.47 17.82
C GLN A 104 -7.39 -19.58 17.31
N PRO A 105 -7.11 -19.02 16.13
CA PRO A 105 -5.74 -18.77 15.69
C PRO A 105 -4.98 -17.94 16.74
N PRO A 106 -3.67 -18.20 16.96
CA PRO A 106 -2.87 -17.43 17.90
C PRO A 106 -2.85 -15.92 17.60
N SER A 107 -3.08 -15.53 16.34
CA SER A 107 -3.18 -14.13 15.96
C SER A 107 -4.39 -13.44 16.60
N ILE A 108 -5.57 -14.05 16.53
CA ILE A 108 -6.80 -13.53 17.13
C ILE A 108 -6.65 -13.43 18.65
N ARG A 109 -6.22 -14.52 19.31
CA ARG A 109 -6.06 -14.56 20.77
C ARG A 109 -5.13 -13.46 21.29
N ARG A 110 -3.99 -13.21 20.63
CA ARG A 110 -3.03 -12.18 21.05
C ARG A 110 -3.48 -10.75 20.76
N ILE A 111 -4.31 -10.54 19.74
CA ILE A 111 -4.83 -9.21 19.37
C ILE A 111 -6.07 -8.87 20.20
N CYS A 112 -6.94 -9.85 20.44
CA CYS A 112 -8.21 -9.63 21.16
C CYS A 112 -8.07 -9.79 22.68
N GLY A 113 -6.94 -10.32 23.15
CA GLY A 113 -6.73 -10.68 24.55
C GLY A 113 -7.29 -12.07 24.89
N GLU A 114 -6.94 -12.60 26.05
CA GLU A 114 -7.28 -13.97 26.44
C GLU A 114 -8.54 -14.07 27.31
N LYS A 115 -8.99 -12.94 27.87
CA LYS A 115 -10.15 -12.85 28.77
C LYS A 115 -11.43 -12.42 28.04
N ASN A 116 -11.53 -12.77 26.77
CA ASN A 116 -12.68 -12.47 25.92
C ASN A 116 -13.62 -13.69 25.79
N ILE A 117 -14.89 -13.44 25.49
CA ILE A 117 -15.97 -14.44 25.42
C ILE A 117 -15.68 -15.62 24.49
N THR A 118 -14.81 -15.46 23.48
CA THR A 118 -14.46 -16.54 22.54
C THR A 118 -13.42 -17.50 23.10
N GLU A 119 -12.59 -17.07 24.05
CA GLU A 119 -11.52 -17.86 24.68
C GLU A 119 -11.95 -18.50 26.01
N LEU A 120 -12.74 -17.77 26.81
CA LEU A 120 -13.22 -18.21 28.12
C LEU A 120 -14.02 -19.52 28.05
N ARG A 121 -14.05 -20.28 29.16
CA ARG A 121 -14.71 -21.60 29.27
C ARG A 121 -15.47 -21.75 30.58
N GLY A 122 -16.31 -22.78 30.66
CA GLY A 122 -17.03 -23.14 31.88
C GLY A 122 -17.77 -21.96 32.52
N ASP A 123 -17.60 -21.81 33.82
CA ASP A 123 -18.26 -20.77 34.61
C ASP A 123 -17.75 -19.36 34.29
N GLU A 124 -16.49 -19.19 33.90
CA GLU A 124 -15.96 -17.88 33.47
C GLU A 124 -16.65 -17.40 32.19
N HIS A 125 -16.80 -18.30 31.22
CA HIS A 125 -17.55 -18.00 30.01
C HIS A 125 -19.00 -17.67 30.32
N LYS A 126 -19.66 -18.45 31.18
CA LYS A 126 -21.05 -18.22 31.57
C LYS A 126 -21.21 -16.84 32.23
N ARG A 127 -20.39 -16.53 33.23
CA ARG A 127 -20.39 -15.23 33.93
C ARG A 127 -20.21 -14.06 32.97
N VAL A 128 -19.16 -14.10 32.13
CA VAL A 128 -18.90 -13.02 31.17
C VAL A 128 -20.03 -12.94 30.15
N ARG A 129 -20.53 -14.08 29.64
CA ARG A 129 -21.67 -14.12 28.73
C ARG A 129 -22.90 -13.43 29.31
N ASP A 130 -23.25 -13.74 30.55
CA ASP A 130 -24.45 -13.20 31.20
C ASP A 130 -24.35 -11.67 31.33
N ALA A 131 -23.15 -11.14 31.64
CA ALA A 131 -22.87 -9.72 31.66
C ALA A 131 -22.91 -9.05 30.27
N LEU A 132 -22.40 -9.71 29.22
CA LEU A 132 -22.48 -9.19 27.85
C LEU A 132 -23.91 -9.17 27.33
N VAL A 133 -24.65 -10.26 27.58
CA VAL A 133 -26.03 -10.42 27.12
C VAL A 133 -26.96 -9.43 27.77
N SER A 134 -26.73 -8.99 29.02
CA SER A 134 -27.61 -8.01 29.67
C SER A 134 -27.72 -6.68 28.90
N PHE A 135 -26.69 -6.27 28.16
CA PHE A 135 -26.76 -5.10 27.27
C PHE A 135 -27.44 -5.44 25.94
N LEU A 136 -27.26 -6.66 25.44
CA LEU A 136 -27.75 -7.12 24.13
C LEU A 136 -29.16 -7.72 24.18
N LYS A 137 -29.86 -7.62 25.31
CA LYS A 137 -31.26 -8.07 25.42
C LYS A 137 -32.20 -7.16 24.63
N PRO A 138 -33.29 -7.71 24.05
CA PRO A 138 -34.31 -6.93 23.33
C PRO A 138 -34.80 -5.70 24.09
N GLU A 139 -35.03 -5.81 25.39
CA GLU A 139 -35.59 -4.73 26.22
C GLU A 139 -34.64 -3.52 26.29
N VAL A 140 -33.33 -3.77 26.26
CA VAL A 140 -32.30 -2.72 26.25
C VAL A 140 -32.09 -2.21 24.82
N LEU A 141 -31.98 -3.10 23.84
CA LEU A 141 -31.74 -2.73 22.44
C LEU A 141 -32.86 -1.88 21.84
N LYS A 142 -34.11 -2.01 22.31
CA LYS A 142 -35.23 -1.13 21.93
C LYS A 142 -34.91 0.36 22.10
N GLN A 143 -34.11 0.72 23.10
CA GLN A 143 -33.73 2.12 23.37
C GLN A 143 -32.68 2.65 22.38
N TYR A 144 -31.95 1.75 21.71
CA TYR A 144 -30.87 2.10 20.79
C TYR A 144 -31.30 2.14 19.32
N VAL A 145 -32.51 1.70 18.98
CA VAL A 145 -33.02 1.68 17.59
C VAL A 145 -32.92 3.08 16.98
N GLY A 146 -33.40 4.10 17.68
CA GLY A 146 -33.34 5.49 17.20
C GLY A 146 -31.91 6.00 17.00
N LYS A 147 -30.95 5.57 17.83
CA LYS A 147 -29.55 5.96 17.70
C LYS A 147 -28.90 5.29 16.48
N MET A 148 -29.15 4.00 16.30
CA MET A 148 -28.66 3.23 15.15
C MET A 148 -29.22 3.76 13.84
N ASP A 149 -30.53 4.02 13.79
CA ASP A 149 -31.21 4.69 12.69
C ASP A 149 -30.55 6.03 12.32
N GLY A 150 -30.25 6.87 13.33
CA GLY A 150 -29.58 8.16 13.11
C GLY A 150 -28.19 8.00 12.48
N GLU A 151 -27.39 7.04 12.93
CA GLU A 151 -26.07 6.77 12.33
C GLU A 151 -26.18 6.23 10.89
N ILE A 152 -27.20 5.41 10.60
CA ILE A 152 -27.49 4.91 9.24
C ILE A 152 -27.85 6.07 8.30
N ARG A 153 -28.80 6.93 8.70
CA ARG A 153 -29.21 8.07 7.87
C ARG A 153 -28.05 9.02 7.61
N LYS A 154 -27.25 9.35 8.63
CA LYS A 154 -26.03 10.17 8.47
C LYS A 154 -25.04 9.51 7.48
N HIS A 155 -24.81 8.20 7.60
CA HIS A 155 -23.91 7.47 6.70
C HIS A 155 -24.37 7.55 5.25
N LEU A 156 -25.67 7.31 4.99
CA LEU A 156 -26.24 7.40 3.64
C LEU A 156 -26.20 8.84 3.10
N GLN A 157 -26.45 9.85 3.94
CA GLN A 157 -26.32 11.25 3.54
C GLN A 157 -24.90 11.62 3.13
N MET A 158 -23.89 11.19 3.90
CA MET A 158 -22.49 11.57 3.65
C MET A 158 -21.85 10.79 2.50
N HIS A 159 -22.19 9.51 2.35
CA HIS A 159 -21.43 8.59 1.49
C HIS A 159 -22.20 8.08 0.26
N TRP A 160 -23.54 8.21 0.24
CA TRP A 160 -24.37 7.68 -0.84
C TRP A 160 -25.06 8.78 -1.65
N HIS A 161 -25.67 9.77 -1.00
CA HIS A 161 -26.35 10.87 -1.70
C HIS A 161 -25.39 11.65 -2.61
N GLY A 162 -25.85 11.97 -3.82
CA GLY A 162 -25.05 12.67 -4.84
C GLY A 162 -23.94 11.85 -5.51
N LYS A 163 -23.79 10.56 -5.18
CA LYS A 163 -22.80 9.67 -5.81
C LYS A 163 -23.43 8.80 -6.89
N GLN A 164 -22.80 8.76 -8.07
CA GLN A 164 -23.22 7.90 -9.18
C GLN A 164 -22.68 6.47 -9.08
N LYS A 165 -21.59 6.26 -8.31
CA LYS A 165 -20.94 4.97 -8.10
C LYS A 165 -20.40 4.92 -6.67
N VAL A 166 -20.58 3.78 -6.01
CA VAL A 166 -20.07 3.53 -4.65
C VAL A 166 -19.48 2.12 -4.55
N THR A 167 -18.54 1.91 -3.63
CA THR A 167 -18.03 0.58 -3.29
C THR A 167 -18.67 0.12 -1.99
N VAL A 168 -19.52 -0.91 -2.04
CA VAL A 168 -20.42 -1.26 -0.93
C VAL A 168 -19.68 -1.78 0.31
N MET A 169 -18.78 -2.76 0.15
CA MET A 169 -18.12 -3.42 1.31
C MET A 169 -17.36 -2.44 2.23
N PRO A 170 -16.51 -1.51 1.72
CA PRO A 170 -15.88 -0.50 2.58
C PRO A 170 -16.89 0.41 3.27
N LEU A 171 -17.97 0.80 2.60
CA LEU A 171 -19.01 1.65 3.19
C LEU A 171 -19.79 0.92 4.28
N MET A 172 -20.14 -0.34 4.07
CA MET A 172 -20.82 -1.16 5.09
C MET A 172 -19.93 -1.36 6.31
N LYS A 173 -18.62 -1.57 6.12
CA LYS A 173 -17.65 -1.62 7.23
C LYS A 173 -17.55 -0.30 7.99
N ALA A 174 -17.51 0.82 7.28
CA ALA A 174 -17.53 2.13 7.91
C ALA A 174 -18.83 2.38 8.69
N LEU A 175 -19.99 1.98 8.15
CA LEU A 175 -21.29 2.07 8.82
C LEU A 175 -21.32 1.25 10.12
N THR A 176 -20.95 -0.02 10.06
CA THR A 176 -20.98 -0.90 11.23
C THR A 176 -19.95 -0.47 12.28
N PHE A 177 -18.73 -0.06 11.87
CA PHE A 177 -17.76 0.57 12.77
C PHE A 177 -18.38 1.76 13.50
N ASN A 178 -19.10 2.57 12.73
CA ASN A 178 -19.70 3.78 13.20
C ASN A 178 -20.80 3.51 14.23
N ILE A 179 -21.73 2.60 13.92
CA ILE A 179 -22.77 2.17 14.86
C ILE A 179 -22.11 1.64 16.15
N MET A 180 -21.10 0.77 16.04
CA MET A 180 -20.40 0.23 17.20
C MET A 180 -19.71 1.31 18.05
N SER A 181 -19.06 2.28 17.41
CA SER A 181 -18.41 3.42 18.09
C SER A 181 -19.40 4.22 18.94
N SER A 182 -20.58 4.51 18.38
CA SER A 182 -21.58 5.33 19.03
C SER A 182 -22.37 4.55 20.10
N LEU A 183 -22.69 3.27 19.86
CA LEU A 183 -23.56 2.48 20.76
C LEU A 183 -22.79 1.72 21.84
N ILE A 184 -21.60 1.19 21.53
CA ILE A 184 -20.81 0.39 22.48
C ILE A 184 -19.92 1.30 23.32
N PHE A 185 -19.28 2.28 22.70
CA PHE A 185 -18.32 3.15 23.38
C PHE A 185 -18.89 4.51 23.79
N GLY A 186 -20.06 4.90 23.26
CA GLY A 186 -20.59 6.24 23.45
C GLY A 186 -19.68 7.31 22.81
N ILE A 187 -18.89 6.94 21.79
CA ILE A 187 -18.00 7.85 21.08
C ILE A 187 -18.74 8.39 19.86
N GLU A 188 -19.12 9.67 19.94
CA GLU A 188 -19.74 10.38 18.82
C GLU A 188 -18.70 10.75 17.73
N GLN A 189 -19.16 11.26 16.59
CA GLN A 189 -18.26 11.72 15.52
C GLN A 189 -17.33 12.83 16.03
N GLY A 190 -16.05 12.74 15.70
CA GLY A 190 -15.04 13.69 16.14
C GLY A 190 -13.63 13.07 16.11
N ALA A 191 -12.65 13.83 16.61
CA ALA A 191 -11.25 13.43 16.57
C ALA A 191 -10.98 12.06 17.21
N THR A 192 -11.61 11.76 18.35
CA THR A 192 -11.45 10.48 19.06
C THR A 192 -11.88 9.29 18.21
N ARG A 193 -13.02 9.40 17.51
CA ARG A 193 -13.52 8.34 16.61
C ARG A 193 -12.62 8.15 15.40
N ASN A 194 -12.10 9.24 14.84
CA ASN A 194 -11.18 9.21 13.71
C ASN A 194 -9.86 8.51 14.07
N VAL A 195 -9.33 8.75 15.27
CA VAL A 195 -8.15 8.01 15.76
C VAL A 195 -8.50 6.54 16.00
N LEU A 196 -9.67 6.25 16.59
CA LEU A 196 -10.08 4.88 16.87
C LEU A 196 -10.23 4.05 15.58
N VAL A 197 -10.83 4.60 14.51
CA VAL A 197 -11.01 3.88 13.25
C VAL A 197 -9.68 3.55 12.58
N GLU A 198 -8.72 4.49 12.55
CA GLU A 198 -7.39 4.27 11.98
C GLU A 198 -6.63 3.16 12.74
N LEU A 199 -6.65 3.22 14.07
CA LEU A 199 -6.05 2.18 14.91
C LEU A 199 -6.75 0.83 14.75
N PHE A 200 -8.08 0.84 14.63
CA PHE A 200 -8.87 -0.36 14.46
C PHE A 200 -8.59 -1.05 13.12
N GLU A 201 -8.47 -0.30 12.01
CA GLU A 201 -8.08 -0.86 10.71
C GLU A 201 -6.69 -1.52 10.78
N HIS A 202 -5.72 -0.86 11.43
CA HIS A 202 -4.39 -1.44 11.67
C HIS A 202 -4.42 -2.68 12.57
N MET A 203 -5.37 -2.76 13.51
CA MET A 203 -5.57 -3.94 14.33
C MET A 203 -6.18 -5.10 13.51
N MET A 204 -7.22 -4.84 12.71
CA MET A 204 -7.91 -5.82 11.87
C MET A 204 -6.98 -6.50 10.87
N ASP A 205 -6.04 -5.74 10.32
CA ASP A 205 -4.95 -6.19 9.45
C ASP A 205 -4.18 -7.41 10.03
N GLY A 206 -4.06 -7.52 11.35
CA GLY A 206 -3.27 -8.55 12.02
C GLY A 206 -4.02 -9.82 12.35
N LEU A 207 -5.36 -9.79 12.40
CA LEU A 207 -6.19 -10.94 12.80
C LEU A 207 -5.98 -12.13 11.87
N VAL A 208 -5.83 -11.85 10.57
CA VAL A 208 -5.54 -12.81 9.51
C VAL A 208 -4.08 -12.75 9.07
N SER A 209 -3.14 -12.44 9.97
CA SER A 209 -1.70 -12.42 9.65
C SER A 209 -0.94 -13.51 10.42
N ILE A 210 0.28 -13.83 9.98
CA ILE A 210 1.13 -14.80 10.68
C ILE A 210 1.47 -14.24 12.07
N PRO A 211 1.23 -14.97 13.19
CA PRO A 211 1.37 -14.49 14.56
C PRO A 211 2.84 -14.35 15.02
N LEU A 212 3.70 -13.83 14.15
CA LEU A 212 5.11 -13.56 14.40
C LEU A 212 5.24 -12.12 14.91
N ASN A 213 5.52 -11.96 16.21
CA ASN A 213 5.73 -10.65 16.83
C ASN A 213 7.13 -10.10 16.53
N SER A 214 7.34 -9.68 15.29
CA SER A 214 8.58 -9.06 14.84
C SER A 214 8.26 -7.68 14.27
N PRO A 215 9.10 -6.64 14.47
CA PRO A 215 8.84 -5.25 14.03
C PRO A 215 8.47 -5.06 12.55
N PHE A 216 8.60 -6.12 11.74
CA PHE A 216 8.45 -6.18 10.30
C PHE A 216 7.12 -6.81 9.85
N THR A 217 6.36 -7.37 10.78
CA THR A 217 5.14 -8.11 10.45
C THR A 217 3.92 -7.23 10.59
N GLN A 218 2.90 -7.51 9.77
CA GLN A 218 1.57 -6.94 9.96
C GLN A 218 1.07 -7.21 11.38
N PHE A 219 1.32 -8.42 11.89
CA PHE A 219 1.00 -8.81 13.25
C PHE A 219 1.59 -7.89 14.33
N ASN A 220 2.86 -7.47 14.24
CA ASN A 220 3.43 -6.54 15.22
C ASN A 220 2.81 -5.14 15.12
N ARG A 221 2.52 -4.66 13.90
CA ARG A 221 1.81 -3.38 13.72
C ARG A 221 0.43 -3.45 14.37
N SER A 222 -0.27 -4.55 14.18
CA SER A 222 -1.56 -4.78 14.82
C SER A 222 -1.44 -4.89 16.33
N LEU A 223 -0.43 -5.56 16.89
CA LEU A 223 -0.19 -5.57 18.33
C LEU A 223 0.08 -4.16 18.90
N LYS A 224 0.78 -3.29 18.16
CA LYS A 224 0.98 -1.89 18.55
C LYS A 224 -0.32 -1.09 18.49
N ALA A 225 -1.12 -1.30 17.44
CA ALA A 225 -2.43 -0.68 17.31
C ALA A 225 -3.37 -1.15 18.43
N THR A 226 -3.41 -2.45 18.70
CA THR A 226 -4.10 -3.06 19.84
C THR A 226 -3.67 -2.42 21.15
N ALA A 227 -2.37 -2.24 21.40
CA ALA A 227 -1.91 -1.61 22.64
C ALA A 227 -2.50 -0.20 22.80
N LYS A 228 -2.53 0.61 21.72
CA LYS A 228 -3.14 1.95 21.74
C LYS A 228 -4.66 1.90 21.93
N VAL A 229 -5.36 1.00 21.23
CA VAL A 229 -6.81 0.78 21.38
C VAL A 229 -7.15 0.37 22.80
N ARG A 230 -6.36 -0.54 23.41
CA ARG A 230 -6.50 -0.93 24.81
C ARG A 230 -6.37 0.28 25.72
N THR A 231 -5.34 1.11 25.55
CA THR A 231 -5.18 2.35 26.33
C THR A 231 -6.39 3.28 26.19
N MET A 232 -6.91 3.48 24.97
CA MET A 232 -8.10 4.30 24.76
C MET A 232 -9.34 3.74 25.48
N ILE A 233 -9.57 2.43 25.40
CA ILE A 233 -10.70 1.79 26.08
C ILE A 233 -10.52 1.85 27.61
N THR A 234 -9.32 1.63 28.12
CA THR A 234 -9.02 1.75 29.55
C THR A 234 -9.30 3.17 30.06
N ASN A 235 -8.85 4.20 29.35
CA ASN A 235 -9.14 5.59 29.71
C ASN A 235 -10.65 5.86 29.68
N LEU A 236 -11.34 5.37 28.65
CA LEU A 236 -12.80 5.50 28.54
C LEU A 236 -13.55 4.82 29.69
N ILE A 237 -13.07 3.66 30.17
CA ILE A 237 -13.62 2.99 31.35
C ILE A 237 -13.44 3.87 32.60
N HIS A 238 -12.27 4.48 32.78
CA HIS A 238 -12.02 5.40 33.90
C HIS A 238 -12.94 6.62 33.87
N ASP A 239 -13.06 7.27 32.70
CA ASP A 239 -13.91 8.44 32.51
C ASP A 239 -15.38 8.11 32.78
N LYS A 240 -15.88 7.00 32.22
CA LYS A 240 -17.27 6.55 32.45
C LYS A 240 -17.54 6.17 33.90
N ARG A 241 -16.57 5.53 34.57
CA ARG A 241 -16.69 5.21 35.99
C ARG A 241 -16.75 6.47 36.86
N ALA A 242 -15.97 7.49 36.54
CA ALA A 242 -16.03 8.79 37.21
C ALA A 242 -17.38 9.48 36.96
N ALA A 243 -17.86 9.47 35.71
CA ALA A 243 -19.14 10.07 35.34
C ALA A 243 -20.35 9.40 36.03
N LEU A 244 -20.34 8.07 36.15
CA LEU A 244 -21.37 7.33 36.91
C LEU A 244 -21.37 7.71 38.40
N LYS A 245 -20.19 7.89 39.02
CA LYS A 245 -20.09 8.33 40.42
C LYS A 245 -20.57 9.77 40.62
N GLN A 246 -20.38 10.62 39.62
CA GLN A 246 -20.80 12.03 39.63
C GLN A 246 -22.25 12.23 39.15
N ASN A 247 -22.98 11.16 38.82
CA ASN A 247 -24.31 11.19 38.21
C ASN A 247 -24.39 12.03 36.90
N THR A 248 -23.27 12.18 36.19
CA THR A 248 -23.21 12.89 34.90
C THR A 248 -23.37 11.95 33.69
N ALA A 249 -23.34 10.63 33.91
CA ALA A 249 -23.69 9.61 32.93
C ALA A 249 -24.79 8.70 33.49
N LEU A 250 -25.67 8.19 32.62
CA LEU A 250 -26.73 7.28 33.03
C LEU A 250 -26.22 5.83 33.09
N PRO A 251 -26.66 5.03 34.07
CA PRO A 251 -26.45 3.58 34.04
C PRO A 251 -27.00 3.00 32.73
N ARG A 252 -26.20 2.16 32.06
CA ARG A 252 -26.56 1.49 30.79
C ARG A 252 -26.80 2.43 29.60
N GLN A 253 -26.22 3.63 29.63
CA GLN A 253 -26.19 4.58 28.50
C GLN A 253 -25.42 4.04 27.27
N ASP A 254 -24.49 3.13 27.51
CA ASP A 254 -23.73 2.38 26.52
C ASP A 254 -23.27 1.05 27.12
N PHE A 255 -22.58 0.24 26.31
CA PHE A 255 -22.12 -1.07 26.73
C PHE A 255 -21.15 -1.02 27.92
N ILE A 256 -20.21 -0.08 27.95
CA ILE A 256 -19.23 0.03 29.05
C ILE A 256 -19.91 0.45 30.35
N THR A 257 -20.77 1.48 30.32
CA THR A 257 -21.54 1.89 31.50
C THR A 257 -22.49 0.78 31.98
N CYS A 258 -23.02 -0.05 31.08
CA CYS A 258 -23.80 -1.23 31.46
C CYS A 258 -22.95 -2.26 32.24
N LEU A 259 -21.73 -2.55 31.77
CA LEU A 259 -20.84 -3.49 32.46
C LEU A 259 -20.37 -2.94 33.83
N LEU A 260 -20.12 -1.64 33.91
CA LEU A 260 -19.77 -0.96 35.16
C LEU A 260 -20.94 -0.93 36.16
N ASP A 261 -22.18 -0.75 35.70
CA ASP A 261 -23.39 -0.78 36.55
C ASP A 261 -23.58 -2.16 37.19
N ILE A 262 -23.39 -3.24 36.41
CA ILE A 262 -23.49 -4.63 36.91
C ILE A 262 -22.45 -4.89 38.00
N GLN A 263 -21.24 -4.35 37.85
CA GLN A 263 -20.18 -4.46 38.86
C GLN A 263 -20.56 -3.76 40.18
N SER A 264 -21.34 -2.68 40.14
CA SER A 264 -21.69 -1.88 41.32
C SER A 264 -22.85 -2.44 42.16
N LYS A 265 -23.70 -3.32 41.58
CA LYS A 265 -24.94 -3.82 42.19
C LYS A 265 -24.81 -5.17 42.93
N GLY A 266 -23.62 -5.76 43.02
CA GLY A 266 -23.38 -7.05 43.69
C GLY A 266 -22.16 -7.05 44.60
N ASN A 267 -22.19 -7.83 45.69
CA ASN A 267 -21.08 -7.97 46.65
C ASN A 267 -19.84 -8.72 46.12
N SER A 268 -19.80 -9.06 44.81
CA SER A 268 -18.67 -9.76 44.17
C SER A 268 -18.39 -9.18 42.79
N ILE A 269 -17.11 -9.13 42.38
CA ILE A 269 -16.69 -8.62 41.07
C ILE A 269 -17.25 -9.54 39.97
N VAL A 270 -18.30 -9.09 39.28
CA VAL A 270 -18.95 -9.86 38.20
C VAL A 270 -18.12 -9.85 36.92
N ILE A 271 -17.41 -8.76 36.62
CA ILE A 271 -16.51 -8.63 35.46
C ILE A 271 -15.35 -7.68 35.79
N SER A 272 -14.13 -8.04 35.40
CA SER A 272 -12.91 -7.25 35.64
C SER A 272 -12.63 -6.23 34.53
N ASP A 273 -11.85 -5.19 34.82
CA ASP A 273 -11.50 -4.16 33.82
C ASP A 273 -10.80 -4.76 32.59
N GLU A 274 -9.93 -5.76 32.79
CA GLU A 274 -9.29 -6.47 31.68
C GLU A 274 -10.30 -7.27 30.84
N GLU A 275 -11.28 -7.91 31.47
CA GLU A 275 -12.40 -8.54 30.75
C GLU A 275 -13.25 -7.51 30.01
N ILE A 276 -13.51 -6.33 30.57
CA ILE A 276 -14.23 -5.25 29.88
C ILE A 276 -13.45 -4.82 28.63
N VAL A 277 -12.12 -4.63 28.73
CA VAL A 277 -11.27 -4.24 27.61
C VAL A 277 -11.24 -5.33 26.52
N ASP A 278 -10.94 -6.58 26.90
CA ASP A 278 -10.85 -7.72 25.99
C ASP A 278 -12.18 -7.98 25.27
N ASN A 279 -13.31 -7.91 26.01
CA ASN A 279 -14.63 -8.10 25.43
C ASN A 279 -15.09 -6.91 24.57
N SER A 280 -14.68 -5.68 24.91
CA SER A 280 -14.93 -4.51 24.06
C SER A 280 -14.24 -4.64 22.69
N ILE A 281 -12.99 -5.11 22.67
CA ILE A 281 -12.24 -5.32 21.43
C ILE A 281 -12.91 -6.41 20.57
N ILE A 282 -13.21 -7.58 21.14
CA ILE A 282 -13.80 -8.68 20.36
C ILE A 282 -15.21 -8.33 19.85
N ILE A 283 -16.01 -7.58 20.62
CA ILE A 283 -17.34 -7.13 20.21
C ILE A 283 -17.24 -6.14 19.06
N MET A 284 -16.30 -5.18 19.12
CA MET A 284 -16.05 -4.25 18.01
C MET A 284 -15.64 -4.99 16.73
N ILE A 285 -14.76 -5.99 16.84
CA ILE A 285 -14.38 -6.86 15.70
C ILE A 285 -15.60 -7.62 15.15
N ALA A 286 -16.41 -8.20 16.04
CA ALA A 286 -17.59 -8.97 15.66
C ALA A 286 -18.63 -8.12 14.94
N GLY A 287 -18.99 -6.95 15.50
CA GLY A 287 -19.99 -6.05 14.90
C GLY A 287 -19.51 -5.39 13.60
N HIS A 288 -18.20 -5.17 13.44
CA HIS A 288 -17.65 -4.55 12.24
C HIS A 288 -17.73 -5.45 11.00
N ASP A 289 -17.09 -6.62 11.03
CA ASP A 289 -16.88 -7.42 9.82
C ASP A 289 -18.08 -8.30 9.47
N THR A 290 -18.83 -8.81 10.46
CA THR A 290 -19.89 -9.80 10.21
C THR A 290 -21.15 -9.17 9.61
N SER A 291 -21.71 -8.15 10.24
CA SER A 291 -22.87 -7.41 9.73
C SER A 291 -22.58 -6.73 8.40
N ALA A 292 -21.39 -6.15 8.23
CA ALA A 292 -21.01 -5.51 6.96
C ALA A 292 -20.97 -6.49 5.80
N THR A 293 -20.57 -7.74 6.07
CA THR A 293 -20.59 -8.83 5.09
C THR A 293 -22.02 -9.18 4.69
N LEU A 294 -22.92 -9.38 5.67
CA LEU A 294 -24.34 -9.64 5.42
C LEU A 294 -24.99 -8.51 4.59
N LEU A 295 -24.81 -7.26 5.01
CA LEU A 295 -25.33 -6.09 4.30
C LEU A 295 -24.83 -6.02 2.87
N THR A 296 -23.55 -6.30 2.63
CA THR A 296 -22.98 -6.31 1.28
C THR A 296 -23.63 -7.39 0.41
N PHE A 297 -23.82 -8.60 0.92
CA PHE A 297 -24.47 -9.67 0.18
C PHE A 297 -25.96 -9.39 -0.09
N LEU A 298 -26.65 -8.74 0.84
CA LEU A 298 -28.02 -8.28 0.62
C LEU A 298 -28.09 -7.23 -0.49
N VAL A 299 -27.22 -6.22 -0.49
CA VAL A 299 -27.15 -5.22 -1.58
C VAL A 299 -26.89 -5.89 -2.93
N ARG A 300 -26.01 -6.89 -2.97
CA ARG A 300 -25.73 -7.69 -4.17
C ARG A 300 -26.96 -8.49 -4.64
N LEU A 301 -27.63 -9.17 -3.72
CA LEU A 301 -28.84 -9.96 -4.00
C LEU A 301 -29.94 -9.07 -4.59
N LEU A 302 -30.22 -7.92 -3.95
CA LEU A 302 -31.27 -7.00 -4.39
C LEU A 302 -30.96 -6.35 -5.75
N ALA A 303 -29.70 -6.29 -6.16
CA ALA A 303 -29.31 -5.85 -7.49
C ALA A 303 -29.55 -6.93 -8.57
N SER A 304 -29.60 -8.20 -8.18
CA SER A 304 -29.60 -9.37 -9.08
C SER A 304 -30.94 -10.11 -9.13
N ASP A 305 -31.79 -9.95 -8.10
CA ASP A 305 -33.11 -10.56 -8.00
C ASP A 305 -34.21 -9.50 -7.87
N PRO A 306 -34.84 -9.11 -9.00
CA PRO A 306 -35.90 -8.10 -9.01
C PRO A 306 -37.15 -8.51 -8.21
N SER A 307 -37.45 -9.80 -8.11
CA SER A 307 -38.63 -10.27 -7.38
C SER A 307 -38.44 -10.12 -5.88
N VAL A 308 -37.29 -10.54 -5.36
CA VAL A 308 -36.95 -10.34 -3.95
C VAL A 308 -36.90 -8.86 -3.62
N ARG A 309 -36.31 -8.04 -4.51
CA ARG A 309 -36.28 -6.59 -4.35
C ARG A 309 -37.67 -5.97 -4.30
N ALA A 310 -38.57 -6.32 -5.22
CA ALA A 310 -39.92 -5.76 -5.25
C ALA A 310 -40.69 -6.07 -3.95
N ASN A 311 -40.61 -7.31 -3.46
CA ASN A 311 -41.27 -7.71 -2.22
C ASN A 311 -40.69 -6.98 -0.99
N ILE A 312 -39.37 -6.78 -0.93
CA ILE A 312 -38.75 -5.98 0.14
C ILE A 312 -39.18 -4.51 0.02
N VAL A 313 -39.11 -3.91 -1.17
CA VAL A 313 -39.54 -2.51 -1.39
C VAL A 313 -40.98 -2.31 -0.93
N GLN A 314 -41.89 -3.21 -1.30
CA GLN A 314 -43.29 -3.15 -0.87
C GLN A 314 -43.44 -3.19 0.66
N GLU A 315 -42.76 -4.14 1.34
CA GLU A 315 -42.77 -4.23 2.80
C GLU A 315 -42.23 -2.95 3.46
N GLN A 316 -41.17 -2.37 2.90
CA GLN A 316 -40.51 -1.19 3.47
C GLN A 316 -41.28 0.12 3.18
N GLU A 317 -41.92 0.25 2.02
CA GLU A 317 -42.76 1.40 1.66
C GLU A 317 -44.05 1.46 2.49
N GLU A 318 -44.63 0.32 2.86
CA GLU A 318 -45.76 0.28 3.79
C GLU A 318 -45.38 0.83 5.16
N ILE A 319 -44.18 0.53 5.65
CA ILE A 319 -43.66 1.11 6.90
C ILE A 319 -43.42 2.61 6.72
N ALA A 320 -42.76 3.02 5.63
CA ALA A 320 -42.43 4.42 5.36
C ALA A 320 -43.68 5.32 5.27
N ARG A 321 -44.76 4.86 4.64
CA ARG A 321 -46.03 5.61 4.50
C ARG A 321 -46.71 5.90 5.84
N ASN A 322 -46.44 5.10 6.86
CA ASN A 322 -47.02 5.25 8.19
C ASN A 322 -46.13 6.06 9.15
N LYS A 323 -45.08 6.72 8.66
CA LYS A 323 -44.17 7.56 9.45
C LYS A 323 -44.18 9.00 8.97
N ALA A 324 -44.08 9.95 9.90
CA ALA A 324 -43.89 11.35 9.52
C ALA A 324 -42.46 11.59 9.01
N SER A 325 -42.29 12.63 8.21
CA SER A 325 -40.97 13.01 7.69
C SER A 325 -40.01 13.34 8.83
N GLY A 326 -38.92 12.58 8.93
CA GLY A 326 -37.88 12.75 9.95
C GLY A 326 -37.97 11.78 11.13
N ASP A 327 -39.09 11.06 11.30
CA ASP A 327 -39.26 10.09 12.37
C ASP A 327 -38.26 8.92 12.25
N HIS A 328 -37.70 8.51 13.39
CA HIS A 328 -36.82 7.36 13.46
C HIS A 328 -37.65 6.07 13.41
N LEU A 329 -37.08 4.99 12.83
CA LEU A 329 -37.64 3.65 12.97
C LEU A 329 -37.77 3.28 14.45
N THR A 330 -38.86 2.58 14.77
CA THR A 330 -39.12 2.06 16.12
C THR A 330 -38.89 0.55 16.16
N TRP A 331 -38.81 -0.01 17.37
CA TRP A 331 -38.77 -1.47 17.55
C TRP A 331 -39.94 -2.19 16.88
N ASP A 332 -41.13 -1.59 16.93
CA ASP A 332 -42.35 -2.18 16.37
C ASP A 332 -42.33 -2.13 14.84
N ASP A 333 -41.71 -1.11 14.24
CA ASP A 333 -41.47 -1.05 12.79
C ASP A 333 -40.56 -2.20 12.32
N LEU A 334 -39.46 -2.45 13.04
CA LEU A 334 -38.56 -3.57 12.75
C LEU A 334 -39.25 -4.93 12.92
N GLY A 335 -40.22 -5.03 13.84
CA GLY A 335 -41.07 -6.21 14.03
C GLY A 335 -41.95 -6.54 12.82
N LYS A 336 -42.27 -5.55 11.98
CA LYS A 336 -43.08 -5.72 10.76
C LYS A 336 -42.26 -6.23 9.57
N MET A 337 -40.94 -6.07 9.57
CA MET A 337 -40.03 -6.43 8.47
C MET A 337 -39.73 -7.95 8.36
N LYS A 338 -40.77 -8.77 8.40
CA LYS A 338 -40.68 -10.24 8.49
C LYS A 338 -40.11 -10.86 7.22
N TYR A 339 -40.48 -10.36 6.04
CA TYR A 339 -39.94 -10.84 4.77
C TYR A 339 -38.47 -10.46 4.61
N THR A 340 -38.12 -9.20 4.90
CA THR A 340 -36.73 -8.74 4.85
C THR A 340 -35.81 -9.56 5.77
N TRP A 341 -36.27 -9.91 6.98
CA TRP A 341 -35.48 -10.77 7.87
C TRP A 341 -35.33 -12.21 7.34
N ARG A 342 -36.38 -12.78 6.74
CA ARG A 342 -36.30 -14.10 6.08
C ARG A 342 -35.30 -14.10 4.93
N VAL A 343 -35.27 -13.03 4.14
CA VAL A 343 -34.26 -12.83 3.07
C VAL A 343 -32.85 -12.76 3.66
N ALA A 344 -32.66 -12.07 4.79
CA ALA A 344 -31.37 -12.04 5.48
C ALA A 344 -30.94 -13.42 6.01
N LEU A 345 -31.86 -14.20 6.58
CA LEU A 345 -31.57 -15.57 7.03
C LEU A 345 -31.19 -16.50 5.88
N GLU A 346 -31.89 -16.43 4.75
CA GLU A 346 -31.54 -17.20 3.54
C GLU A 346 -30.20 -16.75 2.94
N THR A 347 -29.90 -15.46 2.98
CA THR A 347 -28.58 -14.93 2.61
C THR A 347 -27.49 -15.49 3.52
N LEU A 348 -27.71 -15.53 4.84
CA LEU A 348 -26.78 -16.13 5.79
C LEU A 348 -26.65 -17.65 5.65
N ARG A 349 -27.67 -18.34 5.15
CA ARG A 349 -27.63 -19.78 4.88
C ARG A 349 -26.70 -20.08 3.71
N MET A 350 -26.83 -19.31 2.63
CA MET A 350 -26.06 -19.52 1.40
C MET A 350 -24.65 -18.90 1.46
N ASP A 351 -24.54 -17.70 2.00
CA ASP A 351 -23.29 -16.91 2.06
C ASP A 351 -22.96 -16.48 3.50
N PRO A 352 -22.75 -17.41 4.46
CA PRO A 352 -22.41 -17.03 5.83
C PRO A 352 -21.03 -16.34 5.90
N PRO A 353 -20.87 -15.29 6.74
CA PRO A 353 -19.57 -14.65 6.95
C PRO A 353 -18.47 -15.62 7.42
N LEU A 354 -18.86 -16.69 8.13
CA LEU A 354 -17.96 -17.75 8.61
C LEU A 354 -18.40 -19.11 8.04
N LEU A 355 -17.54 -19.73 7.24
CA LEU A 355 -17.80 -21.05 6.64
C LEU A 355 -17.80 -22.20 7.66
N GLY A 356 -17.13 -22.02 8.80
CA GLY A 356 -16.95 -23.04 9.82
C GLY A 356 -16.22 -22.52 11.04
N SER A 357 -15.99 -23.39 12.02
CA SER A 357 -15.26 -23.04 13.24
C SER A 357 -14.34 -24.15 13.71
N PHE A 358 -13.32 -23.79 14.51
CA PHE A 358 -12.34 -24.72 15.05
C PHE A 358 -12.57 -24.94 16.55
N ARG A 359 -12.36 -26.18 16.99
CA ARG A 359 -12.25 -26.58 18.40
C ARG A 359 -10.98 -27.39 18.62
N ARG A 360 -10.59 -27.58 19.88
CA ARG A 360 -9.57 -28.52 20.32
C ARG A 360 -10.20 -29.60 21.20
N ALA A 361 -9.90 -30.86 20.92
CA ALA A 361 -10.24 -31.97 21.81
C ALA A 361 -9.36 -31.94 23.07
N LEU A 362 -9.98 -31.89 24.25
CA LEU A 362 -9.29 -31.85 25.54
C LEU A 362 -9.02 -33.24 26.13
N ARG A 363 -9.76 -34.24 25.66
CA ARG A 363 -9.63 -35.66 25.96
C ARG A 363 -9.97 -36.49 24.73
N ASP A 364 -9.60 -37.76 24.74
CA ASP A 364 -10.10 -38.70 23.73
C ASP A 364 -11.62 -38.86 23.92
N PHE A 365 -12.37 -38.89 22.82
CA PHE A 365 -13.80 -39.21 22.85
C PHE A 365 -14.23 -39.89 21.55
N GLU A 366 -15.32 -40.66 21.61
CA GLU A 366 -15.88 -41.37 20.47
C GLU A 366 -16.97 -40.53 19.78
N TYR A 367 -16.96 -40.52 18.45
CA TYR A 367 -18.01 -39.91 17.64
C TYR A 367 -18.25 -40.74 16.37
N GLN A 368 -19.50 -41.16 16.17
CA GLN A 368 -19.91 -42.01 15.03
C GLN A 368 -19.00 -43.24 14.82
N GLY A 369 -18.57 -43.87 15.92
CA GLY A 369 -17.73 -45.07 15.90
C GLY A 369 -16.25 -44.81 15.56
N TYR A 370 -15.80 -43.55 15.63
CA TYR A 370 -14.40 -43.16 15.51
C TYR A 370 -13.89 -42.47 16.78
N THR A 371 -12.64 -42.76 17.12
CA THR A 371 -11.93 -42.06 18.20
C THR A 371 -11.41 -40.72 17.70
N ILE A 372 -11.82 -39.62 18.34
CA ILE A 372 -11.25 -38.28 18.18
C ILE A 372 -10.20 -38.08 19.28
N PRO A 373 -8.89 -38.05 18.95
CA PRO A 373 -7.86 -38.02 19.98
C PRO A 373 -7.71 -36.65 20.66
N LYS A 374 -7.31 -36.68 21.93
CA LYS A 374 -6.87 -35.53 22.71
C LYS A 374 -5.82 -34.73 21.95
N GLY A 375 -5.99 -33.41 21.95
CA GLY A 375 -5.11 -32.46 21.30
C GLY A 375 -5.38 -32.25 19.82
N TRP A 376 -6.19 -33.08 19.17
CA TRP A 376 -6.57 -32.86 17.77
C TRP A 376 -7.50 -31.66 17.65
N GLN A 377 -7.35 -30.96 16.53
CA GLN A 377 -8.26 -29.90 16.12
C GLN A 377 -9.55 -30.53 15.56
N VAL A 378 -10.69 -29.91 15.79
CA VAL A 378 -11.97 -30.29 15.21
C VAL A 378 -12.47 -29.12 14.38
N MET A 379 -12.61 -29.33 13.07
CA MET A 379 -13.14 -28.35 12.13
C MET A 379 -14.59 -28.69 11.83
N LEU A 380 -15.51 -27.83 12.25
CA LEU A 380 -16.93 -27.92 11.93
C LEU A 380 -17.21 -27.11 10.66
N ALA A 381 -17.65 -27.78 9.59
CA ALA A 381 -18.07 -27.13 8.34
C ALA A 381 -19.57 -26.82 8.35
N SER A 382 -19.98 -25.85 9.18
CA SER A 382 -21.38 -25.48 9.37
C SER A 382 -22.08 -25.02 8.10
N SER A 383 -21.36 -24.33 7.20
CA SER A 383 -21.89 -23.92 5.88
C SER A 383 -22.31 -25.11 5.02
N MET A 384 -21.64 -26.26 5.14
CA MET A 384 -22.07 -27.45 4.40
C MET A 384 -23.35 -28.05 4.94
N THR A 385 -23.61 -27.95 6.24
CA THR A 385 -24.90 -28.37 6.82
C THR A 385 -26.04 -27.48 6.33
N HIS A 386 -25.76 -26.20 6.04
CA HIS A 386 -26.74 -25.26 5.47
C HIS A 386 -27.11 -25.61 4.03
N MET A 387 -26.26 -26.37 3.35
CA MET A 387 -26.42 -26.83 1.96
C MET A 387 -26.84 -28.31 1.87
N ASP A 388 -27.19 -28.94 2.99
CA ASP A 388 -27.67 -30.32 3.03
C ASP A 388 -29.12 -30.39 2.53
N GLU A 389 -29.34 -31.09 1.41
CA GLU A 389 -30.63 -31.21 0.74
C GLU A 389 -31.70 -31.91 1.60
N HIS A 390 -31.29 -32.78 2.53
CA HIS A 390 -32.21 -33.42 3.47
C HIS A 390 -32.74 -32.46 4.54
N LEU A 391 -32.01 -31.37 4.81
CA LEU A 391 -32.41 -30.32 5.76
C LEU A 391 -33.06 -29.13 5.05
N PHE A 392 -32.56 -28.78 3.87
CA PHE A 392 -33.00 -27.67 3.04
C PHE A 392 -33.19 -28.14 1.59
N PRO A 393 -34.40 -28.58 1.18
CA PRO A 393 -34.66 -29.08 -0.18
C PRO A 393 -34.31 -28.05 -1.25
N ASP A 394 -33.68 -28.40 -2.37
CA ASP A 394 -33.14 -27.41 -3.34
C ASP A 394 -32.22 -26.36 -2.71
N PRO A 395 -31.14 -26.75 -2.01
CA PRO A 395 -30.34 -25.85 -1.17
C PRO A 395 -29.61 -24.74 -1.95
N SER A 396 -29.44 -24.89 -3.26
CA SER A 396 -28.85 -23.86 -4.14
C SER A 396 -29.85 -22.82 -4.62
N LYS A 397 -31.17 -23.06 -4.47
CA LYS A 397 -32.22 -22.10 -4.83
C LYS A 397 -32.46 -21.15 -3.67
N PHE A 398 -32.28 -19.86 -3.92
CA PHE A 398 -32.59 -18.80 -2.97
C PHE A 398 -34.10 -18.79 -2.67
N ASN A 399 -34.50 -19.18 -1.46
CA ASN A 399 -35.89 -19.26 -1.06
C ASN A 399 -36.11 -18.79 0.39
N PRO A 400 -36.52 -17.52 0.59
CA PRO A 400 -36.82 -16.98 1.91
C PRO A 400 -37.96 -17.68 2.66
N ALA A 401 -38.89 -18.34 1.96
CA ALA A 401 -40.04 -19.00 2.58
C ALA A 401 -39.62 -20.15 3.51
N ARG A 402 -38.40 -20.68 3.36
CA ARG A 402 -37.81 -21.68 4.28
C ARG A 402 -37.79 -21.23 5.73
N PHE A 403 -37.72 -19.93 5.96
CA PHE A 403 -37.66 -19.32 7.29
C PHE A 403 -39.02 -18.77 7.77
N GLU A 404 -40.14 -19.16 7.14
CA GLU A 404 -41.48 -18.94 7.71
C GLU A 404 -41.71 -19.74 8.98
N LYS A 405 -41.11 -20.93 9.04
CA LYS A 405 -41.09 -21.79 10.22
C LYS A 405 -39.67 -21.85 10.75
N GLN A 406 -39.54 -22.14 12.04
CA GLN A 406 -38.24 -22.31 12.66
C GLN A 406 -37.56 -23.56 12.07
N ALA A 407 -36.32 -23.41 11.61
CA ALA A 407 -35.52 -24.52 11.11
C ALA A 407 -35.26 -25.55 12.25
N PRO A 408 -35.15 -26.86 11.95
CA PRO A 408 -34.84 -27.86 12.95
C PRO A 408 -33.61 -27.50 13.78
N PRO A 409 -33.55 -27.83 15.08
CA PRO A 409 -32.39 -27.50 15.91
C PRO A 409 -31.07 -27.94 15.29
N PHE A 410 -30.06 -27.07 15.32
CA PHE A 410 -28.72 -27.32 14.76
C PHE A 410 -28.65 -27.55 13.24
N SER A 411 -29.73 -27.35 12.48
CA SER A 411 -29.70 -27.36 11.01
C SER A 411 -29.21 -26.02 10.45
N PHE A 412 -29.77 -24.91 10.93
CA PHE A 412 -29.30 -23.55 10.68
C PHE A 412 -28.52 -23.02 11.89
N VAL A 413 -27.24 -22.73 11.69
CA VAL A 413 -26.29 -22.32 12.76
C VAL A 413 -25.41 -21.14 12.33
N ALA A 414 -25.94 -20.24 11.49
CA ALA A 414 -25.20 -19.04 11.06
C ALA A 414 -24.77 -18.15 12.25
N PHE A 415 -25.56 -18.17 13.33
CA PHE A 415 -25.26 -17.51 14.60
C PHE A 415 -24.72 -18.47 15.67
N GLY A 416 -24.26 -19.66 15.29
CA GLY A 416 -23.87 -20.73 16.21
C GLY A 416 -25.05 -21.42 16.89
N GLY A 417 -24.81 -22.06 18.03
CA GLY A 417 -25.84 -22.78 18.79
C GLY A 417 -25.44 -23.07 20.24
N GLY A 418 -26.41 -23.56 21.02
CA GLY A 418 -26.21 -23.91 22.43
C GLY A 418 -25.73 -22.74 23.30
N PRO A 419 -24.92 -22.99 24.35
CA PRO A 419 -24.39 -21.95 25.23
C PRO A 419 -23.51 -20.91 24.52
N ARG A 420 -23.09 -21.18 23.28
CA ARG A 420 -22.20 -20.34 22.46
C ARG A 420 -22.96 -19.62 21.33
N ILE A 421 -24.29 -19.60 21.33
CA ILE A 421 -25.07 -18.83 20.35
C ILE A 421 -24.68 -17.35 20.39
N CYS A 422 -24.61 -16.70 19.24
CA CYS A 422 -24.16 -15.31 19.09
C CYS A 422 -24.95 -14.38 20.03
N PRO A 423 -24.29 -13.66 20.96
CA PRO A 423 -24.99 -12.73 21.82
C PRO A 423 -25.50 -11.49 21.06
N GLY A 424 -24.90 -11.17 19.91
CA GLY A 424 -25.28 -10.03 19.07
C GLY A 424 -26.37 -10.32 18.02
N TYR A 425 -27.11 -11.43 18.13
CA TYR A 425 -28.13 -11.81 17.15
C TYR A 425 -29.17 -10.70 16.90
N GLU A 426 -29.81 -10.20 17.97
CA GLU A 426 -30.82 -9.14 17.83
C GLU A 426 -30.20 -7.82 17.38
N PHE A 427 -28.97 -7.51 17.82
CA PHE A 427 -28.26 -6.31 17.37
C PHE A 427 -28.02 -6.33 15.85
N ALA A 428 -27.50 -7.44 15.32
CA ALA A 428 -27.27 -7.62 13.89
C ALA A 428 -28.60 -7.58 13.09
N ARG A 429 -29.68 -8.09 13.68
CA ARG A 429 -31.03 -8.03 13.09
C ARG A 429 -31.51 -6.59 12.94
N ILE A 430 -31.44 -5.78 14.00
CA ILE A 430 -31.83 -4.36 13.98
C ILE A 430 -31.01 -3.59 12.95
N GLU A 431 -29.68 -3.76 12.99
CA GLU A 431 -28.74 -3.09 12.08
C GLU A 431 -29.01 -3.43 10.63
N THR A 432 -29.26 -4.71 10.35
CA THR A 432 -29.59 -5.19 9.00
C THR A 432 -30.91 -4.60 8.50
N LEU A 433 -31.97 -4.72 9.30
CA LEU A 433 -33.31 -4.30 8.91
C LEU A 433 -33.40 -2.79 8.70
N ALA A 434 -32.87 -2.00 9.62
CA ALA A 434 -32.86 -0.54 9.52
C ALA A 434 -32.03 -0.06 8.32
N THR A 435 -30.89 -0.68 8.04
CA THR A 435 -30.04 -0.31 6.89
C THR A 435 -30.73 -0.62 5.57
N ILE A 436 -31.34 -1.81 5.45
CA ILE A 436 -32.05 -2.21 4.23
C ILE A 436 -33.27 -1.32 3.99
N HIS A 437 -34.02 -0.97 5.03
CA HIS A 437 -35.15 -0.03 4.93
C HIS A 437 -34.77 1.25 4.21
N TYR A 438 -33.73 1.94 4.68
CA TYR A 438 -33.30 3.22 4.07
C TYR A 438 -32.66 3.03 2.70
N LEU A 439 -31.93 1.94 2.47
CA LEU A 439 -31.35 1.67 1.15
C LEU A 439 -32.44 1.53 0.09
N VAL A 440 -33.45 0.68 0.31
CA VAL A 440 -34.45 0.40 -0.72
C VAL A 440 -35.49 1.51 -0.91
N THR A 441 -35.74 2.32 0.12
CA THR A 441 -36.70 3.44 0.06
C THR A 441 -36.08 4.72 -0.54
N GLN A 442 -34.75 4.87 -0.47
CA GLN A 442 -34.08 6.08 -0.97
C GLN A 442 -33.30 5.87 -2.27
N PHE A 443 -32.92 4.62 -2.58
CA PHE A 443 -32.03 4.34 -3.71
C PHE A 443 -32.53 3.22 -4.61
N THR A 444 -32.19 3.35 -5.88
CA THR A 444 -32.21 2.27 -6.86
C THR A 444 -30.79 2.05 -7.36
N TRP A 445 -30.36 0.80 -7.49
CA TRP A 445 -29.00 0.48 -7.93
C TRP A 445 -28.95 -0.72 -8.88
N LYS A 446 -27.79 -0.84 -9.55
CA LYS A 446 -27.36 -1.99 -10.35
C LYS A 446 -25.87 -2.23 -10.13
N LEU A 447 -25.40 -3.46 -10.34
CA LEU A 447 -23.98 -3.78 -10.25
C LEU A 447 -23.22 -3.12 -11.41
N CYS A 448 -22.08 -2.50 -11.10
CA CYS A 448 -21.24 -1.82 -12.10
C CYS A 448 -20.34 -2.76 -12.91
N CYS A 449 -20.19 -4.02 -12.47
CA CYS A 449 -19.36 -5.02 -13.10
C CYS A 449 -20.17 -6.28 -13.42
N ASN A 450 -19.81 -6.95 -14.52
CA ASN A 450 -20.41 -8.24 -14.91
C ASN A 450 -19.75 -9.43 -14.18
N ASP A 451 -18.57 -9.22 -13.59
CA ASP A 451 -17.89 -10.22 -12.75
C ASP A 451 -18.45 -10.13 -11.31
N ASN A 452 -19.17 -11.17 -10.90
CA ASN A 452 -19.80 -11.29 -9.59
C ASN A 452 -18.97 -12.13 -8.60
N SER A 453 -17.73 -12.51 -8.94
CA SER A 453 -16.87 -13.31 -8.06
C SER A 453 -16.39 -12.51 -6.85
N PHE A 454 -16.19 -13.18 -5.70
CA PHE A 454 -15.67 -12.56 -4.49
C PHE A 454 -14.62 -13.46 -3.82
N SER A 455 -13.60 -12.83 -3.22
CA SER A 455 -12.54 -13.57 -2.52
C SER A 455 -12.74 -13.50 -1.01
N ARG A 456 -12.65 -14.65 -0.33
CA ARG A 456 -12.58 -14.68 1.14
C ARG A 456 -11.11 -14.57 1.57
N LYS A 457 -10.76 -13.59 2.41
CA LYS A 457 -9.39 -13.45 2.92
C LYS A 457 -9.07 -14.65 3.83
N PRO A 458 -8.10 -15.51 3.46
CA PRO A 458 -7.82 -16.72 4.24
C PRO A 458 -7.07 -16.39 5.54
N PHE A 459 -7.32 -17.14 6.62
CA PHE A 459 -6.46 -17.18 7.82
C PHE A 459 -5.11 -17.83 7.47
N PRO A 460 -3.95 -17.19 7.65
CA PRO A 460 -2.66 -17.84 7.45
C PRO A 460 -2.13 -18.42 8.76
N VAL A 461 -1.72 -19.70 8.76
CA VAL A 461 -0.73 -20.19 9.74
C VAL A 461 0.25 -21.18 9.10
N PHE A 462 1.52 -21.05 9.53
CA PHE A 462 2.73 -21.81 9.22
C PHE A 462 3.22 -21.81 7.76
N ARG A 463 3.62 -20.63 7.26
CA ARG A 463 4.71 -20.54 6.26
C ARG A 463 6.04 -20.28 6.97
N GLN A 464 6.66 -21.31 7.52
CA GLN A 464 8.11 -21.28 7.77
C GLN A 464 8.91 -22.15 6.79
N ALA A 465 8.29 -22.61 5.68
CA ALA A 465 9.03 -23.30 4.62
C ALA A 465 8.70 -22.81 3.18
N LEU A 466 8.02 -21.67 3.01
CA LEU A 466 7.30 -21.37 1.75
C LEU A 466 7.54 -19.98 1.14
N PRO A 467 8.80 -19.60 0.89
CA PRO A 467 9.15 -18.93 -0.35
C PRO A 467 9.41 -19.95 -1.47
N LEU A 468 9.86 -21.16 -1.16
CA LEU A 468 10.39 -22.09 -2.18
C LEU A 468 9.34 -22.79 -3.07
N LEU A 469 8.06 -22.90 -2.67
CA LEU A 469 7.05 -23.66 -3.42
C LEU A 469 5.93 -22.85 -4.08
N TYR A 470 5.79 -21.55 -3.80
CA TYR A 470 4.75 -20.73 -4.43
C TYR A 470 5.00 -20.49 -5.93
N LEU A 471 6.19 -20.85 -6.42
CA LEU A 471 6.61 -20.77 -7.81
C LEU A 471 6.17 -21.96 -8.68
N LEU A 472 5.67 -23.06 -8.09
CA LEU A 472 5.27 -24.26 -8.85
C LEU A 472 3.80 -24.28 -9.27
N ILE A 473 2.96 -23.35 -8.79
CA ILE A 473 1.51 -23.39 -9.07
C ILE A 473 0.92 -22.06 -9.58
N LEU A 474 1.72 -21.29 -10.30
CA LEU A 474 1.17 -20.43 -11.34
C LEU A 474 0.97 -21.28 -12.58
N THR A 475 -0.28 -21.44 -13.01
CA THR A 475 -0.62 -21.83 -14.37
C THR A 475 0.13 -20.90 -15.32
N LYS A 476 1.28 -21.34 -15.83
CA LYS A 476 2.04 -20.60 -16.84
C LYS A 476 1.16 -20.54 -18.08
N LYS A 477 0.69 -19.36 -18.46
CA LYS A 477 0.52 -19.08 -19.90
C LYS A 477 1.90 -19.34 -20.52
N THR A 478 2.00 -20.41 -21.30
CA THR A 478 3.24 -20.76 -21.99
C THR A 478 3.30 -19.86 -23.21
N TYR A 479 3.93 -18.69 -23.05
CA TYR A 479 4.24 -17.84 -24.19
C TYR A 479 5.30 -18.54 -25.04
N LYS A 480 4.99 -18.79 -26.32
CA LYS A 480 6.02 -19.12 -27.31
C LYS A 480 6.86 -17.85 -27.56
N ASN A 481 8.18 -18.00 -27.76
CA ASN A 481 9.10 -16.89 -28.11
C ASN A 481 9.23 -15.73 -27.09
N LEU A 482 9.46 -16.04 -25.81
CA LEU A 482 9.92 -15.03 -24.85
C LEU A 482 11.40 -14.66 -25.08
N PRO A 483 11.84 -13.43 -24.73
CA PRO A 483 13.25 -13.05 -24.80
C PRO A 483 14.19 -14.05 -24.11
N PRO A 484 15.42 -14.22 -24.61
CA PRO A 484 16.46 -15.02 -23.95
C PRO A 484 16.87 -14.38 -22.62
N GLY A 485 17.39 -15.15 -21.67
CA GLY A 485 17.87 -14.61 -20.39
C GLY A 485 17.52 -15.46 -19.18
N SER A 486 18.33 -15.30 -18.12
CA SER A 486 18.16 -16.01 -16.85
C SER A 486 17.37 -15.18 -15.84
N TRP A 487 16.42 -15.82 -15.16
CA TRP A 487 15.66 -15.21 -14.07
C TRP A 487 16.52 -14.87 -12.86
N GLY A 488 17.71 -15.45 -12.71
CA GLY A 488 18.58 -15.25 -11.55
C GLY A 488 18.09 -15.99 -10.30
N LEU A 489 18.45 -15.48 -9.12
CA LEU A 489 18.04 -16.04 -7.84
C LEU A 489 16.51 -15.95 -7.66
N PRO A 490 15.85 -16.91 -7.00
CA PRO A 490 14.43 -16.77 -6.67
C PRO A 490 14.15 -15.47 -5.90
N PHE A 491 13.07 -14.76 -6.26
CA PHE A 491 12.62 -13.47 -5.69
C PHE A 491 13.54 -12.26 -5.89
N LEU A 492 14.86 -12.44 -5.74
CA LEU A 492 15.85 -11.36 -5.91
C LEU A 492 16.26 -11.18 -7.37
N GLY A 493 16.10 -12.22 -8.18
CA GLY A 493 16.52 -12.24 -9.56
C GLY A 493 18.01 -11.93 -9.71
N GLN A 494 18.30 -10.90 -10.51
CA GLN A 494 19.65 -10.35 -10.65
C GLN A 494 19.80 -8.97 -9.99
N THR A 495 18.86 -8.60 -9.12
CA THR A 495 18.82 -7.28 -8.46
C THR A 495 20.09 -7.00 -7.66
N LEU A 496 20.54 -7.95 -6.83
CA LEU A 496 21.74 -7.76 -6.00
C LEU A 496 23.01 -7.63 -6.86
N SER A 497 23.11 -8.42 -7.94
CA SER A 497 24.22 -8.34 -8.88
C SER A 497 24.26 -6.98 -9.59
N PHE A 498 23.12 -6.48 -10.06
CA PHE A 498 23.04 -5.16 -10.69
C PHE A 498 23.31 -4.02 -9.69
N LEU A 499 22.72 -4.05 -8.49
CA LEU A 499 22.98 -3.04 -7.47
C LEU A 499 24.44 -3.06 -6.98
N HIS A 500 25.06 -4.24 -6.92
CA HIS A 500 26.49 -4.36 -6.65
C HIS A 500 27.30 -3.71 -7.76
N ALA A 501 27.00 -4.01 -9.04
CA ALA A 501 27.67 -3.39 -10.18
C ALA A 501 27.54 -1.87 -10.20
N MET A 502 26.37 -1.32 -9.86
CA MET A 502 26.17 0.13 -9.66
C MET A 502 27.11 0.69 -8.58
N ARG A 503 27.18 0.02 -7.42
CA ARG A 503 28.02 0.46 -6.28
C ARG A 503 29.52 0.24 -6.45
N THR A 504 29.92 -0.63 -7.37
CA THR A 504 31.33 -0.81 -7.74
C THR A 504 31.70 -0.07 -9.02
N ASN A 505 30.78 0.72 -9.57
CA ASN A 505 30.94 1.47 -10.81
C ASN A 505 31.30 0.59 -12.03
N THR A 506 30.72 -0.61 -12.09
CA THR A 506 30.89 -1.60 -13.17
C THR A 506 29.57 -1.96 -13.85
N ALA A 507 28.54 -1.11 -13.70
CA ALA A 507 27.21 -1.35 -14.26
C ALA A 507 27.21 -1.41 -15.79
N GLU A 508 28.07 -0.63 -16.44
CA GLU A 508 28.29 -0.68 -17.89
C GLU A 508 28.78 -2.08 -18.32
N ASN A 509 29.78 -2.63 -17.63
CA ASN A 509 30.29 -3.98 -17.88
C ASN A 509 29.20 -5.02 -17.69
N TRP A 510 28.40 -4.89 -16.62
CA TRP A 510 27.27 -5.79 -16.36
C TRP A 510 26.26 -5.79 -17.52
N VAL A 511 25.97 -4.61 -18.10
CA VAL A 511 25.08 -4.47 -19.26
C VAL A 511 25.74 -5.04 -20.52
N GLN A 512 27.01 -4.74 -20.78
CA GLN A 512 27.75 -5.25 -21.93
C GLN A 512 27.83 -6.77 -21.93
N GLU A 513 28.15 -7.40 -20.80
CA GLU A 513 28.17 -8.86 -20.66
C GLU A 513 26.80 -9.47 -20.94
N ARG A 514 25.73 -8.83 -20.46
CA ARG A 514 24.35 -9.24 -20.74
C ARG A 514 24.03 -9.16 -22.23
N VAL A 515 24.37 -8.04 -22.89
CA VAL A 515 24.12 -7.83 -24.32
C VAL A 515 24.93 -8.83 -25.14
N LYS A 516 26.21 -9.06 -24.80
CA LYS A 516 27.06 -10.07 -25.43
C LYS A 516 26.49 -11.49 -25.30
N LYS A 517 25.91 -11.80 -24.14
CA LYS A 517 25.40 -13.15 -23.85
C LYS A 517 24.01 -13.44 -24.42
N TYR A 518 23.11 -12.47 -24.42
CA TYR A 518 21.70 -12.69 -24.74
C TYR A 518 21.20 -11.84 -25.92
N GLY A 519 22.01 -10.94 -26.46
CA GLY A 519 21.61 -9.97 -27.47
C GLY A 519 20.97 -8.70 -26.88
N PRO A 520 20.46 -7.80 -27.76
CA PRO A 520 19.93 -6.48 -27.36
C PRO A 520 18.60 -6.55 -26.60
N VAL A 521 17.92 -7.71 -26.59
CA VAL A 521 16.65 -7.95 -25.91
C VAL A 521 16.81 -9.16 -24.99
N SER A 522 16.66 -8.98 -23.68
CA SER A 522 16.81 -10.11 -22.74
C SER A 522 15.91 -10.02 -21.50
N LYS A 523 15.49 -11.16 -20.96
CA LYS A 523 14.67 -11.23 -19.73
C LYS A 523 15.51 -11.50 -18.48
N PHE A 524 15.01 -11.02 -17.35
CA PHE A 524 15.52 -11.31 -16.01
C PHE A 524 14.49 -10.86 -14.95
N ASN A 525 14.75 -11.14 -13.67
CA ASN A 525 13.94 -10.58 -12.58
C ASN A 525 14.70 -9.42 -11.91
N PHE A 526 14.02 -8.28 -11.77
CA PHE A 526 14.55 -7.07 -11.13
C PHE A 526 13.54 -6.54 -10.11
N LEU A 527 14.01 -6.28 -8.88
CA LEU A 527 13.21 -5.82 -7.75
C LEU A 527 11.91 -6.64 -7.54
N GLY A 528 11.98 -7.95 -7.78
CA GLY A 528 10.86 -8.88 -7.62
C GLY A 528 9.92 -8.97 -8.83
N THR A 529 10.19 -8.25 -9.91
CA THR A 529 9.30 -8.16 -11.08
C THR A 529 9.94 -8.79 -12.32
N PRO A 530 9.19 -9.61 -13.10
CA PRO A 530 9.62 -10.04 -14.43
C PRO A 530 9.92 -8.83 -15.32
N THR A 531 11.16 -8.75 -15.80
CA THR A 531 11.68 -7.57 -16.50
C THR A 531 12.31 -7.98 -17.83
N VAL A 532 12.00 -7.25 -18.90
CA VAL A 532 12.76 -7.26 -20.15
C VAL A 532 13.73 -6.08 -20.16
N PHE A 533 14.97 -6.35 -20.53
CA PHE A 533 15.98 -5.36 -20.82
C PHE A 533 16.03 -5.09 -22.32
N LEU A 534 15.94 -3.83 -22.73
CA LEU A 534 16.09 -3.39 -24.11
C LEU A 534 17.32 -2.49 -24.24
N HIS A 535 18.11 -2.69 -25.30
CA HIS A 535 19.36 -1.97 -25.55
C HIS A 535 19.44 -1.47 -27.00
N GLY A 536 20.06 -0.29 -27.19
CA GLY A 536 20.36 0.29 -28.50
C GLY A 536 19.44 1.43 -28.91
N GLN A 537 19.78 2.08 -30.03
CA GLN A 537 19.05 3.24 -30.57
C GLN A 537 17.60 2.90 -30.93
N ALA A 538 17.36 1.74 -31.55
CA ALA A 538 16.01 1.28 -31.90
C ALA A 538 15.13 1.12 -30.65
N ALA A 539 15.69 0.59 -29.56
CA ALA A 539 14.99 0.47 -28.28
C ALA A 539 14.65 1.84 -27.69
N ASN A 540 15.59 2.80 -27.71
CA ASN A 540 15.32 4.16 -27.28
C ASN A 540 14.17 4.78 -28.08
N LYS A 541 14.23 4.70 -29.42
CA LYS A 541 13.17 5.20 -30.31
C LYS A 541 11.83 4.57 -29.93
N PHE A 542 11.75 3.24 -29.87
CA PHE A 542 10.54 2.52 -29.49
C PHE A 542 9.99 3.01 -28.14
N ILE A 543 10.80 3.07 -27.09
CA ILE A 543 10.34 3.45 -25.75
C ILE A 543 9.80 4.89 -25.69
N TYR A 544 10.37 5.81 -26.46
CA TYR A 544 9.94 7.22 -26.47
C TYR A 544 8.82 7.55 -27.47
N THR A 545 8.58 6.69 -28.46
CA THR A 545 7.50 6.87 -29.47
C THR A 545 6.34 5.91 -29.31
N CYS A 546 6.47 4.87 -28.49
CA CYS A 546 5.41 3.89 -28.24
C CYS A 546 4.19 4.54 -27.57
N ASP A 547 3.00 4.05 -27.94
CA ASP A 547 1.75 4.55 -27.42
C ASP A 547 1.55 4.18 -25.93
N CYS A 548 0.72 4.96 -25.24
CA CYS A 548 0.47 4.77 -23.82
C CYS A 548 -0.46 3.60 -23.49
N ASN A 549 -1.05 2.94 -24.48
CA ASN A 549 -1.86 1.73 -24.29
C ASN A 549 -0.98 0.47 -24.31
N THR A 550 0.22 0.55 -24.87
CA THR A 550 1.22 -0.53 -24.90
C THR A 550 2.23 -0.38 -23.75
N LEU A 551 2.85 0.79 -23.60
CA LEU A 551 3.82 1.07 -22.52
C LEU A 551 3.33 2.20 -21.62
N ALA A 552 3.13 1.89 -20.35
CA ALA A 552 2.83 2.88 -19.32
C ALA A 552 4.07 3.27 -18.52
N ASN A 553 4.03 4.49 -18.00
CA ASN A 553 4.90 4.91 -16.92
C ASN A 553 4.63 4.06 -15.67
N GLN A 554 5.69 3.52 -15.08
CA GLN A 554 5.65 2.88 -13.78
C GLN A 554 7.08 2.73 -13.29
N GLN A 555 7.41 3.38 -12.19
CA GLN A 555 8.68 3.18 -11.53
C GLN A 555 8.66 1.90 -10.68
N PRO A 556 9.83 1.37 -10.28
CA PRO A 556 9.90 0.29 -9.32
C PRO A 556 9.17 0.66 -8.03
N THR A 557 8.64 -0.36 -7.34
CA THR A 557 7.84 -0.21 -6.12
C THR A 557 8.48 0.68 -5.06
N SER A 558 9.81 0.70 -4.97
CA SER A 558 10.53 1.56 -4.02
C SER A 558 10.33 3.05 -4.33
N VAL A 559 10.44 3.44 -5.59
CA VAL A 559 10.28 4.84 -6.05
C VAL A 559 8.83 5.25 -5.88
N ARG A 560 7.91 4.46 -6.43
CA ARG A 560 6.46 4.75 -6.43
C ARG A 560 5.92 4.94 -5.01
N ARG A 561 6.31 4.08 -4.06
CA ARG A 561 5.82 4.20 -2.67
C ARG A 561 6.39 5.39 -1.91
N VAL A 562 7.57 5.86 -2.30
CA VAL A 562 8.23 7.03 -1.67
C VAL A 562 7.75 8.34 -2.30
N MET A 563 7.63 8.40 -3.62
CA MET A 563 7.25 9.61 -4.37
C MET A 563 5.75 9.79 -4.56
N GLY A 564 4.95 8.74 -4.36
CA GLY A 564 3.51 8.75 -4.63
C GLY A 564 3.17 8.23 -6.02
N GLU A 565 1.88 8.17 -6.31
CA GLU A 565 1.32 7.54 -7.52
C GLU A 565 0.71 8.56 -8.49
N ARG A 566 0.54 9.81 -8.08
CA ARG A 566 -0.12 10.89 -8.83
C ARG A 566 0.88 11.93 -9.34
N ASN A 567 2.07 11.48 -9.75
CA ASN A 567 3.11 12.33 -10.31
C ASN A 567 3.45 12.01 -11.77
N ILE A 568 4.18 12.93 -12.41
CA ILE A 568 4.60 12.86 -13.81
C ILE A 568 5.36 11.56 -14.17
N MET A 569 6.03 10.90 -13.23
CA MET A 569 6.77 9.66 -13.47
C MET A 569 5.91 8.39 -13.46
N GLU A 570 4.68 8.47 -12.95
CA GLU A 570 3.71 7.35 -12.86
C GLU A 570 2.52 7.55 -13.82
N LEU A 571 2.08 8.79 -14.02
CA LEU A 571 0.93 9.09 -14.88
C LEU A 571 1.22 8.77 -16.36
N SER A 572 0.19 8.37 -17.09
CA SER A 572 0.23 8.02 -18.52
C SER A 572 -0.95 8.62 -19.27
N GLY A 573 -0.87 8.67 -20.60
CA GLY A 573 -1.96 9.17 -21.45
C GLY A 573 -2.35 10.62 -21.15
N ILE A 574 -3.66 10.87 -21.04
CA ILE A 574 -4.23 12.20 -20.86
C ILE A 574 -3.81 12.86 -19.53
N ASP A 575 -3.74 12.09 -18.45
CA ASP A 575 -3.33 12.60 -17.12
C ASP A 575 -1.88 13.07 -17.14
N HIS A 576 -0.99 12.30 -17.78
CA HIS A 576 0.38 12.75 -17.95
C HIS A 576 0.45 14.01 -18.80
N LYS A 577 -0.29 14.08 -19.93
CA LYS A 577 -0.28 15.26 -20.80
C LYS A 577 -0.72 16.50 -20.04
N ARG A 578 -1.77 16.40 -19.22
CA ARG A 578 -2.29 17.46 -18.35
C ARG A 578 -1.23 17.91 -17.32
N VAL A 579 -0.73 16.98 -16.50
CA VAL A 579 0.28 17.31 -15.49
C VAL A 579 1.56 17.84 -16.12
N ARG A 580 2.01 17.28 -17.24
CA ARG A 580 3.16 17.80 -17.99
C ARG A 580 2.93 19.23 -18.45
N GLY A 581 1.76 19.52 -19.02
CA GLY A 581 1.39 20.86 -19.47
C GLY A 581 1.47 21.88 -18.33
N ALA A 582 0.96 21.51 -17.16
CA ALA A 582 1.01 22.33 -15.95
C ALA A 582 2.44 22.54 -15.41
N LEU A 583 3.30 21.53 -15.45
CA LEU A 583 4.71 21.69 -15.05
C LEU A 583 5.50 22.53 -16.05
N VAL A 584 5.24 22.34 -17.35
CA VAL A 584 5.92 23.08 -18.42
C VAL A 584 5.48 24.54 -18.43
N SER A 585 4.25 24.88 -18.03
CA SER A 585 3.83 26.29 -17.96
C SER A 585 4.68 27.12 -17.00
N PHE A 586 5.16 26.52 -15.90
CA PHE A 586 6.08 27.15 -14.96
C PHE A 586 7.54 27.21 -15.48
N LEU A 587 7.90 26.33 -16.42
CA LEU A 587 9.26 26.17 -16.94
C LEU A 587 9.40 26.71 -18.38
N LYS A 588 8.48 27.58 -18.82
CA LYS A 588 8.57 28.23 -20.13
C LYS A 588 9.77 29.19 -20.18
N PRO A 589 10.40 29.40 -21.35
CA PRO A 589 11.53 30.32 -21.48
C PRO A 589 11.25 31.72 -20.93
N GLU A 590 10.03 32.25 -21.11
CA GLU A 590 9.64 33.59 -20.63
C GLU A 590 9.68 33.65 -19.10
N GLU A 591 9.19 32.60 -18.41
CA GLU A 591 9.24 32.49 -16.95
C GLU A 591 10.67 32.21 -16.47
N LEU A 592 11.45 31.39 -17.19
CA LEU A 592 12.82 31.05 -16.80
C LEU A 592 13.77 32.26 -16.83
N LYS A 593 13.53 33.24 -17.72
CA LYS A 593 14.29 34.50 -17.76
C LYS A 593 14.29 35.23 -16.42
N GLN A 594 13.16 35.22 -15.72
CA GLN A 594 13.02 35.90 -14.43
C GLN A 594 13.75 35.18 -13.28
N TYR A 595 14.06 33.89 -13.46
CA TYR A 595 14.76 33.09 -12.46
C TYR A 595 16.28 33.23 -12.54
N VAL A 596 16.84 33.73 -13.66
CA VAL A 596 18.29 33.87 -13.82
C VAL A 596 18.88 34.73 -12.69
N GLY A 597 18.30 35.91 -12.44
CA GLY A 597 18.75 36.80 -11.36
C GLY A 597 18.63 36.17 -9.96
N ARG A 598 17.52 35.48 -9.69
CA ARG A 598 17.31 34.79 -8.40
C ARG A 598 18.29 33.62 -8.20
N MET A 599 18.61 32.87 -9.25
CA MET A 599 19.64 31.82 -9.20
C MET A 599 21.02 32.44 -8.99
N ASP A 600 21.33 33.53 -9.68
CA ASP A 600 22.59 34.27 -9.53
C ASP A 600 22.83 34.69 -8.07
N GLU A 601 21.80 35.26 -7.43
CA GLU A 601 21.85 35.64 -6.01
C GLU A 601 22.11 34.45 -5.08
N GLU A 602 21.40 33.33 -5.24
CA GLU A 602 21.58 32.15 -4.38
C GLU A 602 22.96 31.51 -4.61
N VAL A 603 23.45 31.51 -5.85
CA VAL A 603 24.82 31.06 -6.19
C VAL A 603 25.86 31.97 -5.54
N LYS A 604 25.75 33.30 -5.69
CA LYS A 604 26.66 34.26 -5.05
C LYS A 604 26.72 34.06 -3.54
N LYS A 605 25.55 33.94 -2.90
CA LYS A 605 25.43 33.69 -1.47
C LYS A 605 26.07 32.37 -1.06
N HIS A 606 25.86 31.31 -1.83
CA HIS A 606 26.49 30.01 -1.60
C HIS A 606 28.02 30.09 -1.70
N MET A 607 28.56 30.82 -2.67
CA MET A 607 30.01 31.03 -2.80
C MET A 607 30.58 31.76 -1.58
N GLU A 608 29.90 32.81 -1.12
CA GLU A 608 30.33 33.57 0.06
C GLU A 608 30.35 32.70 1.32
N MET A 609 29.28 31.94 1.57
CA MET A 609 29.14 31.15 2.80
C MET A 609 30.05 29.91 2.85
N HIS A 610 30.33 29.30 1.69
CA HIS A 610 30.92 27.95 1.67
C HIS A 610 32.25 27.83 0.93
N TRP A 611 32.62 28.81 0.10
CA TRP A 611 33.84 28.77 -0.71
C TRP A 611 34.84 29.87 -0.30
N HIS A 612 34.36 31.07 0.01
CA HIS A 612 35.24 32.17 0.42
C HIS A 612 35.97 31.84 1.73
N GLY A 613 37.26 32.18 1.80
CA GLY A 613 38.12 31.90 2.96
C GLY A 613 38.44 30.42 3.21
N LYS A 614 38.10 29.51 2.29
CA LYS A 614 38.46 28.07 2.39
C LYS A 614 39.64 27.76 1.47
N GLU A 615 40.52 26.87 1.92
CA GLU A 615 41.62 26.34 1.10
C GLU A 615 41.26 25.01 0.41
N GLN A 616 40.31 24.27 1.00
CA GLN A 616 39.86 22.97 0.51
C GLN A 616 38.35 22.82 0.72
N VAL A 617 37.66 22.23 -0.26
CA VAL A 617 36.21 21.98 -0.21
C VAL A 617 35.86 20.59 -0.75
N GLN A 618 34.66 20.10 -0.40
CA GLN A 618 34.06 18.90 -1.00
C GLN A 618 32.96 19.36 -1.96
N VAL A 619 33.15 19.14 -3.26
CA VAL A 619 32.30 19.73 -4.30
C VAL A 619 30.89 19.15 -4.28
N LEU A 620 30.72 17.83 -4.29
CA LEU A 620 29.41 17.20 -4.42
C LEU A 620 28.44 17.58 -3.28
N PRO A 621 28.85 17.54 -1.98
CA PRO A 621 27.99 18.03 -0.90
C PRO A 621 27.58 19.50 -1.05
N LEU A 622 28.51 20.37 -1.49
CA LEU A 622 28.22 21.78 -1.71
C LEU A 622 27.26 22.00 -2.88
N MET A 623 27.44 21.29 -4.00
CA MET A 623 26.52 21.36 -5.14
C MET A 623 25.12 20.83 -4.79
N LYS A 624 25.03 19.78 -3.96
CA LYS A 624 23.73 19.32 -3.42
C LYS A 624 23.08 20.36 -2.53
N SER A 625 23.84 21.01 -1.65
CA SER A 625 23.34 22.13 -0.84
C SER A 625 22.84 23.28 -1.72
N LEU A 626 23.63 23.71 -2.72
CA LEU A 626 23.27 24.78 -3.65
C LEU A 626 21.99 24.48 -4.43
N THR A 627 21.91 23.30 -5.05
CA THR A 627 20.73 22.91 -5.84
C THR A 627 19.49 22.74 -4.95
N PHE A 628 19.62 22.18 -3.74
CA PHE A 628 18.51 22.15 -2.76
C PHE A 628 18.01 23.54 -2.43
N ASN A 629 18.95 24.46 -2.26
CA ASN A 629 18.71 25.83 -1.88
C ASN A 629 17.98 26.62 -2.98
N ILE A 630 18.45 26.49 -4.22
CA ILE A 630 17.79 27.05 -5.42
C ILE A 630 16.38 26.48 -5.58
N MET A 631 16.20 25.15 -5.45
CA MET A 631 14.88 24.53 -5.54
C MET A 631 13.94 25.04 -4.44
N SER A 632 14.42 25.13 -3.20
CA SER A 632 13.62 25.60 -2.07
C SER A 632 13.15 27.03 -2.27
N SER A 633 14.04 27.95 -2.66
CA SER A 633 13.67 29.36 -2.87
C SER A 633 12.83 29.57 -4.13
N LEU A 634 13.27 29.07 -5.29
CA LEU A 634 12.63 29.39 -6.57
C LEU A 634 11.39 28.56 -6.86
N ILE A 635 11.36 27.28 -6.46
CA ILE A 635 10.25 26.38 -6.79
C ILE A 635 9.23 26.28 -5.65
N PHE A 636 9.65 26.38 -4.39
CA PHE A 636 8.74 26.29 -3.25
C PHE A 636 8.45 27.62 -2.56
N GLY A 637 9.20 28.69 -2.85
CA GLY A 637 9.13 29.93 -2.11
C GLY A 637 9.50 29.74 -0.62
N LEU A 638 10.41 28.81 -0.34
CA LEU A 638 10.91 28.50 1.00
C LEU A 638 12.19 29.28 1.29
N GLU A 639 12.02 30.38 2.01
CA GLU A 639 13.13 31.18 2.54
C GLU A 639 13.99 30.41 3.55
N GLN A 640 15.20 30.90 3.77
CA GLN A 640 16.11 30.33 4.77
C GLN A 640 15.53 30.46 6.19
N GLY A 641 15.65 29.40 6.98
CA GLY A 641 15.16 29.34 8.35
C GLY A 641 14.77 27.93 8.77
N ALA A 642 14.24 27.81 9.98
CA ALA A 642 13.98 26.52 10.64
C ALA A 642 13.13 25.55 9.81
N ARG A 643 12.18 26.05 9.01
CA ARG A 643 11.33 25.22 8.14
C ARG A 643 12.14 24.55 7.03
N ARG A 644 13.02 25.30 6.36
CA ARG A 644 13.90 24.78 5.29
C ARG A 644 14.95 23.82 5.86
N ASP A 645 15.47 24.10 7.06
CA ASP A 645 16.40 23.23 7.77
C ASP A 645 15.75 21.89 8.18
N ALA A 646 14.51 21.93 8.64
CA ALA A 646 13.75 20.70 8.92
C ALA A 646 13.46 19.92 7.62
N PHE A 647 13.17 20.62 6.53
CA PHE A 647 12.87 20.03 5.24
C PHE A 647 14.06 19.25 4.67
N VAL A 648 15.27 19.85 4.67
CA VAL A 648 16.46 19.21 4.09
C VAL A 648 16.80 17.88 4.76
N VAL A 649 16.63 17.78 6.09
CA VAL A 649 16.89 16.54 6.86
C VAL A 649 15.98 15.41 6.40
N HIS A 650 14.69 15.67 6.23
CA HIS A 650 13.76 14.65 5.75
C HIS A 650 13.97 14.36 4.27
N PHE A 651 14.25 15.37 3.46
CA PHE A 651 14.53 15.21 2.04
C PHE A 651 15.74 14.28 1.79
N GLN A 652 16.84 14.43 2.55
CA GLN A 652 17.98 13.52 2.46
C GLN A 652 17.61 12.06 2.76
N HIS A 653 16.72 11.82 3.73
CA HIS A 653 16.23 10.48 3.99
C HIS A 653 15.35 9.92 2.87
N ILE A 654 14.59 10.78 2.18
CA ILE A 654 13.83 10.39 0.98
C ILE A 654 14.79 9.84 -0.06
N ILE A 655 15.77 10.66 -0.51
CA ILE A 655 16.75 10.34 -1.56
C ILE A 655 17.46 9.01 -1.30
N ASN A 656 17.92 8.81 -0.06
CA ASN A 656 18.67 7.61 0.33
C ASN A 656 17.90 6.27 0.17
N GLY A 657 16.57 6.30 0.06
CA GLY A 657 15.74 5.09 -0.03
C GLY A 657 14.96 4.91 -1.33
N VAL A 658 14.98 5.88 -2.25
CA VAL A 658 14.17 5.88 -3.49
C VAL A 658 14.43 4.64 -4.36
N LEU A 659 15.71 4.31 -4.59
CA LEU A 659 16.14 3.13 -5.34
C LEU A 659 16.81 2.10 -4.41
N SER A 660 16.12 1.76 -3.32
CA SER A 660 16.53 0.68 -2.41
C SER A 660 15.60 -0.52 -2.50
N MET A 661 16.01 -1.67 -1.95
CA MET A 661 15.13 -2.83 -1.85
C MET A 661 13.84 -2.44 -1.11
N PRO A 662 12.63 -2.69 -1.66
CA PRO A 662 11.35 -2.23 -1.13
C PRO A 662 10.91 -3.03 0.11
N VAL A 663 11.80 -3.15 1.09
CA VAL A 663 11.69 -3.96 2.29
C VAL A 663 11.46 -3.00 3.46
N ASN A 664 10.20 -2.89 3.90
CA ASN A 664 9.77 -1.86 4.85
C ASN A 664 10.08 -2.24 6.32
N LEU A 665 11.36 -2.21 6.70
CA LEU A 665 11.84 -2.56 8.05
C LEU A 665 12.50 -1.34 8.72
N PRO A 666 12.28 -1.04 10.02
CA PRO A 666 12.87 0.10 10.74
C PRO A 666 14.33 0.49 10.46
N PHE A 667 15.22 -0.47 10.22
CA PHE A 667 16.65 -0.21 9.96
C PHE A 667 16.99 -0.01 8.48
N THR A 668 16.05 -0.30 7.57
CA THR A 668 16.27 -0.17 6.12
C THR A 668 16.21 1.28 5.67
N ARG A 669 16.98 1.59 4.61
CA ARG A 669 16.90 2.89 3.92
C ARG A 669 15.48 3.16 3.41
N PHE A 670 14.80 2.12 2.90
CA PHE A 670 13.43 2.22 2.41
C PHE A 670 12.44 2.67 3.48
N ASN A 671 12.46 2.10 4.69
CA ASN A 671 11.58 2.53 5.77
C ASN A 671 11.85 3.97 6.23
N ARG A 672 13.14 4.34 6.38
CA ARG A 672 13.51 5.72 6.72
C ARG A 672 13.00 6.71 5.67
N SER A 673 13.13 6.35 4.40
CA SER A 673 12.62 7.13 3.26
C SER A 673 11.09 7.23 3.26
N LEU A 674 10.35 6.15 3.54
CA LEU A 674 8.88 6.22 3.69
C LEU A 674 8.44 7.14 4.83
N ARG A 675 9.10 7.05 6.00
CA ARG A 675 8.80 7.94 7.15
C ARG A 675 9.10 9.39 6.81
N ALA A 676 10.21 9.64 6.14
CA ALA A 676 10.60 10.98 5.72
C ALA A 676 9.66 11.54 4.66
N SER A 677 9.25 10.72 3.68
CA SER A 677 8.22 11.09 2.69
C SER A 677 6.91 11.48 3.36
N ALA A 678 6.45 10.71 4.35
CA ALA A 678 5.25 11.07 5.11
C ALA A 678 5.36 12.44 5.79
N LYS A 679 6.52 12.76 6.39
CA LYS A 679 6.76 14.07 7.01
C LYS A 679 6.84 15.20 5.99
N VAL A 680 7.55 15.01 4.88
CA VAL A 680 7.65 16.01 3.81
C VAL A 680 6.28 16.27 3.18
N ARG A 681 5.44 15.26 3.00
CA ARG A 681 4.06 15.42 2.51
C ARG A 681 3.21 16.30 3.42
N VAL A 682 3.39 16.20 4.74
CA VAL A 682 2.73 17.11 5.70
C VAL A 682 3.21 18.54 5.49
N MET A 683 4.53 18.76 5.43
CA MET A 683 5.10 20.10 5.22
C MET A 683 4.67 20.73 3.89
N VAL A 684 4.65 19.96 2.80
CA VAL A 684 4.21 20.46 1.48
C VAL A 684 2.69 20.74 1.48
N ARG A 685 1.89 19.96 2.22
CA ARG A 685 0.46 20.22 2.35
C ARG A 685 0.17 21.51 3.12
N GLU A 686 0.93 21.77 4.18
CA GLU A 686 0.86 23.04 4.91
C GLU A 686 1.21 24.22 3.98
N LEU A 687 2.31 24.13 3.22
CA LEU A 687 2.68 25.14 2.23
C LEU A 687 1.60 25.36 1.17
N LEU A 688 1.01 24.28 0.66
CA LEU A 688 -0.08 24.34 -0.32
C LEU A 688 -1.29 25.08 0.25
N HIS A 689 -1.63 24.83 1.52
CA HIS A 689 -2.73 25.51 2.18
C HIS A 689 -2.45 27.00 2.40
N GLU A 690 -1.27 27.35 2.92
CA GLU A 690 -0.82 28.73 3.13
C GLU A 690 -0.87 29.54 1.81
N LYS A 691 -0.30 28.99 0.74
CA LYS A 691 -0.29 29.64 -0.58
C LYS A 691 -1.69 29.78 -1.17
N ARG A 692 -2.56 28.78 -0.96
CA ARG A 692 -3.96 28.85 -1.41
C ARG A 692 -4.73 29.96 -0.70
N GLU A 693 -4.53 30.13 0.61
CA GLU A 693 -5.18 31.22 1.36
C GLU A 693 -4.62 32.59 0.97
N ALA A 694 -3.31 32.71 0.76
CA ALA A 694 -2.69 33.95 0.27
C ALA A 694 -3.25 34.38 -1.11
N LEU A 695 -3.44 33.43 -2.03
CA LEU A 695 -4.03 33.69 -3.34
C LEU A 695 -5.52 34.11 -3.26
N LYS A 696 -6.28 33.63 -2.27
CA LYS A 696 -7.67 34.05 -2.05
C LYS A 696 -7.79 35.48 -1.52
N GLN A 697 -6.82 35.92 -0.71
CA GLN A 697 -6.85 37.26 -0.08
C GLN A 697 -6.48 38.40 -1.05
N GLN A 698 -5.86 38.09 -2.19
CA GLN A 698 -5.47 39.08 -3.21
C GLN A 698 -6.55 39.14 -4.31
N HIS A 699 -7.49 40.10 -4.22
CA HIS A 699 -8.61 40.26 -5.16
C HIS A 699 -8.37 41.28 -6.31
N THR A 700 -7.14 41.40 -6.84
CA THR A 700 -6.81 42.32 -7.95
C THR A 700 -5.68 41.79 -8.84
N SER A 701 -5.28 42.52 -9.88
CA SER A 701 -4.17 42.26 -10.82
C SER A 701 -2.83 41.85 -10.18
N ALA A 702 -2.64 42.08 -8.87
CA ALA A 702 -1.53 41.55 -8.08
C ALA A 702 -1.56 40.01 -7.89
N ALA A 703 -2.73 39.37 -7.95
CA ALA A 703 -2.91 37.93 -7.82
C ALA A 703 -2.30 37.15 -9.00
N ALA A 704 -2.31 37.74 -10.20
CA ALA A 704 -1.67 37.16 -11.38
C ALA A 704 -0.13 37.21 -11.28
N ALA A 705 0.42 38.28 -10.69
CA ALA A 705 1.85 38.39 -10.42
C ALA A 705 2.31 37.47 -9.27
N SER A 706 1.43 37.21 -8.29
CA SER A 706 1.62 36.27 -7.17
C SER A 706 1.57 34.79 -7.62
N ALA A 707 0.69 34.45 -8.58
CA ALA A 707 0.52 33.09 -9.07
C ALA A 707 1.77 32.50 -9.75
N ASN A 708 2.67 33.31 -10.32
CA ASN A 708 3.89 32.85 -11.00
C ASN A 708 5.16 32.92 -10.13
N GLN A 709 5.04 33.24 -8.83
CA GLN A 709 6.22 33.41 -7.97
C GLN A 709 6.97 32.11 -7.71
N ASP A 710 6.23 31.01 -7.53
CA ASP A 710 6.72 29.67 -7.24
C ASP A 710 5.82 28.59 -7.85
N LEU A 711 6.31 27.36 -7.93
CA LEU A 711 5.63 26.27 -8.62
C LEU A 711 4.30 25.93 -7.95
N ILE A 712 4.23 25.88 -6.62
CA ILE A 712 2.99 25.49 -5.93
C ILE A 712 1.91 26.52 -6.21
N SER A 713 2.24 27.82 -6.13
CA SER A 713 1.31 28.91 -6.48
C SER A 713 0.84 28.81 -7.94
N CYS A 714 1.76 28.51 -8.87
CA CYS A 714 1.43 28.33 -10.28
C CYS A 714 0.46 27.17 -10.49
N LEU A 715 0.75 26.00 -9.90
CA LEU A 715 -0.10 24.81 -10.00
C LEU A 715 -1.47 25.02 -9.34
N ILE A 716 -1.56 25.80 -8.26
CA ILE A 716 -2.84 26.20 -7.65
C ILE A 716 -3.61 27.15 -8.55
N GLY A 717 -2.94 28.03 -9.31
CA GLY A 717 -3.56 29.02 -10.17
C GLY A 717 -4.17 28.46 -11.46
N LEU A 718 -3.67 27.31 -11.95
CA LEU A 718 -4.14 26.72 -13.19
C LEU A 718 -5.59 26.20 -13.09
N ARG A 719 -6.37 26.44 -14.15
CA ARG A 719 -7.78 26.03 -14.30
C ARG A 719 -8.00 25.29 -15.62
N ASN A 720 -9.04 24.48 -15.67
CA ASN A 720 -9.57 23.88 -16.90
C ASN A 720 -10.31 24.95 -17.74
N GLU A 721 -10.68 24.61 -18.97
CA GLU A 721 -11.46 25.49 -19.86
C GLU A 721 -12.84 25.87 -19.27
N ASP A 722 -13.39 25.02 -18.41
CA ASP A 722 -14.65 25.24 -17.67
C ASP A 722 -14.46 25.95 -16.31
N ASP A 723 -13.28 26.54 -16.09
CA ASP A 723 -12.86 27.20 -14.84
C ASP A 723 -12.79 26.28 -13.61
N SER A 724 -12.84 24.96 -13.78
CA SER A 724 -12.63 24.00 -12.69
C SER A 724 -11.14 23.82 -12.35
N ILE A 725 -10.84 23.28 -11.16
CA ILE A 725 -9.47 23.04 -10.70
C ILE A 725 -8.76 22.03 -11.62
N LEU A 726 -7.59 22.41 -12.17
CA LEU A 726 -6.83 21.56 -13.10
C LEU A 726 -6.15 20.36 -12.43
N LEU A 727 -5.57 20.57 -11.24
CA LEU A 727 -4.77 19.58 -10.51
C LEU A 727 -5.29 19.39 -9.09
N SER A 728 -5.41 18.13 -8.66
CA SER A 728 -5.76 17.81 -7.27
C SER A 728 -4.61 18.09 -6.30
N ASP A 729 -4.93 18.29 -5.01
CA ASP A 729 -3.91 18.50 -3.96
C ASP A 729 -2.88 17.37 -3.90
N GLU A 730 -3.32 16.12 -4.06
CA GLU A 730 -2.41 14.97 -4.10
C GLU A 730 -1.51 15.00 -5.34
N GLU A 731 -2.00 15.45 -6.50
CA GLU A 731 -1.15 15.64 -7.69
C GLU A 731 -0.12 16.75 -7.48
N ILE A 732 -0.49 17.87 -6.86
CA ILE A 732 0.45 18.96 -6.56
C ILE A 732 1.52 18.48 -5.57
N ILE A 733 1.13 17.79 -4.50
CA ILE A 733 2.06 17.26 -3.49
C ILE A 733 2.99 16.21 -4.10
N ASP A 734 2.46 15.23 -4.84
CA ASP A 734 3.27 14.17 -5.46
C ASP A 734 4.26 14.74 -6.48
N ASN A 735 3.85 15.72 -7.31
CA ASN A 735 4.76 16.35 -8.26
C ASN A 735 5.79 17.26 -7.59
N ALA A 736 5.44 17.95 -6.50
CA ALA A 736 6.40 18.69 -5.68
C ALA A 736 7.55 17.80 -5.19
N LEU A 737 7.25 16.63 -4.63
CA LEU A 737 8.28 15.68 -4.19
C LEU A 737 9.18 15.24 -5.35
N VAL A 738 8.60 14.91 -6.51
CA VAL A 738 9.35 14.48 -7.70
C VAL A 738 10.27 15.58 -8.20
N ILE A 739 9.78 16.82 -8.27
CA ILE A 739 10.54 17.96 -8.78
C ILE A 739 11.70 18.31 -7.85
N MET A 740 11.48 18.25 -6.53
CA MET A 740 12.55 18.44 -5.55
C MET A 740 13.68 17.43 -5.75
N VAL A 741 13.36 16.14 -5.95
CA VAL A 741 14.37 15.11 -6.23
C VAL A 741 15.06 15.33 -7.56
N ALA A 742 14.29 15.67 -8.60
CA ALA A 742 14.81 15.87 -9.95
C ALA A 742 15.80 17.04 -10.01
N GLY A 743 15.45 18.20 -9.46
CA GLY A 743 16.30 19.40 -9.50
C GLY A 743 17.50 19.36 -8.56
N HIS A 744 17.46 18.54 -7.50
CA HIS A 744 18.56 18.42 -6.55
C HIS A 744 19.72 17.55 -7.04
N ASP A 745 19.48 16.26 -7.25
CA ASP A 745 20.58 15.31 -7.49
C ASP A 745 21.12 15.38 -8.92
N THR A 746 20.30 15.73 -9.93
CA THR A 746 20.72 15.66 -11.33
C THR A 746 21.70 16.78 -11.70
N SER A 747 21.36 18.05 -11.41
CA SER A 747 22.22 19.20 -11.65
C SER A 747 23.49 19.16 -10.81
N SER A 748 23.38 18.77 -9.53
CA SER A 748 24.55 18.70 -8.64
C SER A 748 25.59 17.70 -9.14
N VAL A 749 25.17 16.55 -9.68
CA VAL A 749 26.07 15.59 -10.32
C VAL A 749 26.71 16.19 -11.57
N LEU A 750 25.94 16.81 -12.47
CA LEU A 750 26.48 17.44 -13.69
C LEU A 750 27.58 18.47 -13.35
N ILE A 751 27.27 19.42 -12.48
CA ILE A 751 28.21 20.49 -12.11
C ILE A 751 29.48 19.90 -11.47
N THR A 752 29.33 18.89 -10.61
CA THR A 752 30.47 18.20 -9.98
C THR A 752 31.38 17.54 -11.02
N PHE A 753 30.82 16.84 -12.00
CA PHE A 753 31.63 16.21 -13.06
C PHE A 753 32.28 17.24 -14.00
N MET A 754 31.63 18.38 -14.24
CA MET A 754 32.26 19.49 -14.97
C MET A 754 33.46 20.06 -14.20
N ILE A 755 33.34 20.28 -12.88
CA ILE A 755 34.47 20.74 -12.04
C ILE A 755 35.64 19.73 -12.07
N ARG A 756 35.34 18.43 -12.02
CA ARG A 756 36.35 17.36 -12.17
C ARG A 756 37.01 17.35 -13.54
N LEU A 757 36.23 17.51 -14.61
CA LEU A 757 36.74 17.58 -15.97
C LEU A 757 37.70 18.77 -16.13
N LEU A 758 37.28 19.95 -15.67
CA LEU A 758 38.06 21.18 -15.77
C LEU A 758 39.37 21.14 -14.98
N ALA A 759 39.42 20.34 -13.91
CA ALA A 759 40.66 20.11 -13.17
C ALA A 759 41.64 19.16 -13.89
N ASN A 760 41.15 18.33 -14.82
CA ASN A 760 41.93 17.29 -15.50
C ASN A 760 42.22 17.60 -16.98
N ASP A 761 41.47 18.51 -17.60
CA ASP A 761 41.63 18.91 -19.00
C ASP A 761 41.93 20.41 -19.13
N PRO A 762 43.22 20.80 -19.16
CA PRO A 762 43.63 22.20 -19.28
C PRO A 762 43.16 22.89 -20.57
N SER A 763 42.98 22.13 -21.66
CA SER A 763 42.55 22.67 -22.95
C SER A 763 41.08 23.10 -22.89
N VAL A 764 40.23 22.21 -22.35
CA VAL A 764 38.82 22.53 -22.13
C VAL A 764 38.69 23.66 -21.10
N TYR A 765 39.48 23.62 -20.02
CA TYR A 765 39.50 24.68 -19.01
C TYR A 765 39.84 26.04 -19.59
N ALA A 766 40.90 26.17 -20.38
CA ALA A 766 41.32 27.44 -20.96
C ALA A 766 40.23 28.06 -21.86
N THR A 767 39.59 27.22 -22.68
CA THR A 767 38.53 27.69 -23.61
C THR A 767 37.28 28.15 -22.87
N ILE A 768 36.82 27.37 -21.87
CA ILE A 768 35.69 27.78 -21.02
C ILE A 768 36.05 29.02 -20.22
N LEU A 769 37.27 29.10 -19.67
CA LEU A 769 37.69 30.23 -18.87
C LEU A 769 37.65 31.52 -19.68
N GLN A 770 38.17 31.51 -20.91
CA GLN A 770 38.09 32.65 -21.82
C GLN A 770 36.63 33.08 -22.05
N GLU A 771 35.73 32.13 -22.37
CA GLU A 771 34.30 32.41 -22.58
C GLU A 771 33.66 33.13 -21.38
N HIS A 772 33.98 32.73 -20.15
CA HIS A 772 33.43 33.36 -18.95
C HIS A 772 34.13 34.68 -18.56
N GLU A 773 35.43 34.84 -18.85
CA GLU A 773 36.15 36.10 -18.60
C GLU A 773 35.68 37.22 -19.52
N GLU A 774 35.34 36.92 -20.77
CA GLU A 774 34.73 37.88 -21.70
C GLU A 774 33.38 38.39 -21.18
N ILE A 775 32.55 37.50 -20.62
CA ILE A 775 31.28 37.87 -19.98
C ILE A 775 31.55 38.71 -18.73
N ALA A 776 32.46 38.29 -17.85
CA ALA A 776 32.78 39.02 -16.62
C ALA A 776 33.28 40.45 -16.91
N LYS A 777 34.11 40.65 -17.94
CA LYS A 777 34.60 41.97 -18.37
C LYS A 777 33.50 42.88 -18.90
N SER A 778 32.41 42.32 -19.43
CA SER A 778 31.28 43.10 -19.94
C SER A 778 30.29 43.57 -18.86
N LYS A 779 30.49 43.17 -17.60
CA LYS A 779 29.55 43.40 -16.49
C LYS A 779 30.14 44.38 -15.47
N ALA A 780 29.31 45.26 -14.93
CA ALA A 780 29.69 46.10 -13.80
C ALA A 780 29.83 45.27 -12.51
N SER A 781 30.61 45.78 -11.55
CA SER A 781 30.74 45.13 -10.24
C SER A 781 29.39 44.99 -9.55
N GLY A 782 29.04 43.77 -9.14
CA GLY A 782 27.77 43.46 -8.49
C GLY A 782 26.58 43.21 -9.43
N GLU A 783 26.71 43.47 -10.73
CA GLU A 783 25.65 43.22 -11.71
C GLU A 783 25.28 41.72 -11.79
N LEU A 784 23.99 41.40 -11.85
CA LEU A 784 23.49 40.02 -11.98
C LEU A 784 23.62 39.52 -13.42
N LEU A 785 23.85 38.23 -13.63
CA LEU A 785 23.78 37.63 -14.97
C LEU A 785 22.37 37.74 -15.56
N THR A 786 22.33 37.92 -16.88
CA THR A 786 21.08 37.97 -17.66
C THR A 786 20.91 36.72 -18.51
N TRP A 787 19.71 36.52 -19.06
CA TRP A 787 19.46 35.44 -20.02
C TRP A 787 20.38 35.53 -21.25
N GLU A 788 20.63 36.75 -21.71
CA GLU A 788 21.51 37.06 -22.83
C GLU A 788 22.97 36.70 -22.53
N ASP A 789 23.42 36.83 -21.28
CA ASP A 789 24.74 36.38 -20.86
C ASP A 789 24.88 34.86 -20.92
N LEU A 790 23.86 34.12 -20.47
CA LEU A 790 23.84 32.65 -20.57
C LEU A 790 23.80 32.16 -22.03
N ALA A 791 23.18 32.91 -22.93
CA ALA A 791 23.16 32.60 -24.36
C ALA A 791 24.56 32.69 -25.02
N LYS A 792 25.51 33.42 -24.41
CA LYS A 792 26.90 33.52 -24.87
C LYS A 792 27.74 32.30 -24.45
N MET A 793 27.36 31.58 -23.39
CA MET A 793 28.10 30.42 -22.83
C MET A 793 27.93 29.12 -23.64
N LYS A 794 28.14 29.20 -24.96
CA LYS A 794 27.84 28.14 -25.92
C LYS A 794 28.79 26.96 -25.82
N TYR A 795 30.09 27.21 -25.62
CA TYR A 795 31.07 26.15 -25.47
C TYR A 795 30.91 25.43 -24.14
N THR A 796 30.67 26.18 -23.06
CA THR A 796 30.40 25.60 -21.73
C THR A 796 29.20 24.64 -21.75
N TRP A 797 28.10 25.01 -22.44
CA TRP A 797 26.96 24.10 -22.57
C TRP A 797 27.25 22.86 -23.42
N ARG A 798 28.09 22.96 -24.47
CA ARG A 798 28.53 21.80 -25.25
C ARG A 798 29.37 20.84 -24.41
N VAL A 799 30.25 21.38 -23.56
CA VAL A 799 31.02 20.60 -22.58
C VAL A 799 30.09 19.91 -21.57
N ALA A 800 29.04 20.60 -21.10
CA ALA A 800 28.02 19.99 -20.25
C ALA A 800 27.29 18.83 -20.97
N MET A 801 26.98 19.00 -22.26
CA MET A 801 26.31 17.96 -23.05
C MET A 801 27.18 16.71 -23.26
N GLU A 802 28.47 16.89 -23.53
CA GLU A 802 29.43 15.79 -23.63
C GLU A 802 29.67 15.13 -22.25
N THR A 803 29.67 15.91 -21.18
CA THR A 803 29.71 15.38 -19.80
C THR A 803 28.50 14.49 -19.52
N LEU A 804 27.29 14.91 -19.91
CA LEU A 804 26.06 14.12 -19.78
C LEU A 804 26.03 12.89 -20.69
N ARG A 805 26.69 12.94 -21.85
CA ARG A 805 26.83 11.78 -22.75
C ARG A 805 27.62 10.66 -22.06
N ILE A 806 28.78 11.02 -21.50
CA ILE A 806 29.74 10.10 -20.89
C ILE A 806 29.29 9.66 -19.50
N THR A 807 28.88 10.61 -18.65
CA THR A 807 28.49 10.34 -17.25
C THR A 807 27.13 10.95 -16.92
N PRO A 808 26.02 10.37 -17.43
CA PRO A 808 24.69 10.83 -17.09
C PRO A 808 24.35 10.54 -15.62
N PRO A 809 23.62 11.43 -14.92
CA PRO A 809 23.15 11.18 -13.56
C PRO A 809 22.23 9.95 -13.44
N VAL A 810 21.39 9.70 -14.45
CA VAL A 810 20.44 8.58 -14.48
C VAL A 810 20.98 7.47 -15.38
N PHE A 811 21.24 6.30 -14.78
CA PHE A 811 21.79 5.15 -15.51
C PHE A 811 20.73 4.35 -16.28
N CYS A 812 19.59 4.05 -15.65
CA CYS A 812 18.52 3.25 -16.26
C CYS A 812 17.13 3.79 -15.92
N SER A 813 16.12 3.38 -16.70
CA SER A 813 14.73 3.80 -16.54
C SER A 813 13.77 2.65 -16.77
N PHE A 814 12.50 2.84 -16.38
CA PHE A 814 11.49 1.79 -16.31
C PHE A 814 10.16 2.16 -16.98
N ARG A 815 9.49 1.15 -17.56
CA ARG A 815 8.08 1.18 -18.02
C ARG A 815 7.36 -0.10 -17.61
N LYS A 816 6.02 -0.07 -17.61
CA LYS A 816 5.17 -1.26 -17.52
C LYS A 816 4.54 -1.58 -18.86
N VAL A 817 4.50 -2.86 -19.18
CA VAL A 817 3.80 -3.40 -20.34
C VAL A 817 2.31 -3.55 -20.01
N LEU A 818 1.45 -2.89 -20.77
CA LEU A 818 -0.01 -2.90 -20.57
C LEU A 818 -0.75 -3.91 -21.44
N THR A 819 -0.17 -4.25 -22.59
CA THR A 819 -0.67 -5.23 -23.56
C THR A 819 0.49 -6.10 -24.03
N ASP A 820 0.22 -7.37 -24.36
CA ASP A 820 1.24 -8.22 -24.99
C ASP A 820 1.63 -7.57 -26.33
N PHE A 821 2.93 -7.42 -26.61
CA PHE A 821 3.42 -6.91 -27.90
C PHE A 821 4.64 -7.68 -28.38
N GLU A 822 4.92 -7.62 -29.68
CA GLU A 822 6.10 -8.21 -30.28
C GLU A 822 7.19 -7.14 -30.48
N TYR A 823 8.44 -7.48 -30.14
CA TYR A 823 9.60 -6.62 -30.35
C TYR A 823 10.81 -7.48 -30.72
N GLU A 824 11.42 -7.21 -31.88
CA GLU A 824 12.58 -7.96 -32.40
C GLU A 824 12.33 -9.49 -32.41
N GLY A 825 11.13 -9.92 -32.82
CA GLY A 825 10.74 -11.33 -32.89
C GLY A 825 10.38 -11.99 -31.56
N TYR A 826 10.35 -11.24 -30.45
CA TYR A 826 9.99 -11.73 -29.13
C TYR A 826 8.68 -11.17 -28.62
N ILE A 827 7.89 -12.03 -27.97
CA ILE A 827 6.69 -11.59 -27.25
C ILE A 827 7.11 -11.01 -25.90
N ILE A 828 6.74 -9.76 -25.66
CA ILE A 828 6.87 -9.06 -24.39
C ILE A 828 5.51 -9.08 -23.68
N PRO A 829 5.34 -9.85 -22.59
CA PRO A 829 4.02 -10.02 -21.98
C PRO A 829 3.54 -8.81 -21.17
N LYS A 830 2.22 -8.61 -21.18
CA LYS A 830 1.47 -7.75 -20.29
C LYS A 830 1.84 -7.99 -18.84
N GLY A 831 2.02 -6.88 -18.12
CA GLY A 831 2.38 -6.86 -16.71
C GLY A 831 3.88 -6.97 -16.44
N TRP A 832 4.71 -7.26 -17.44
CA TRP A 832 6.17 -7.19 -17.29
C TRP A 832 6.65 -5.74 -17.19
N GLN A 833 7.84 -5.59 -16.62
CA GLN A 833 8.57 -4.34 -16.60
C GLN A 833 9.51 -4.27 -17.82
N VAL A 834 9.68 -3.11 -18.42
CA VAL A 834 10.75 -2.81 -19.37
C VAL A 834 11.80 -1.99 -18.63
N MET A 835 13.06 -2.39 -18.71
CA MET A 835 14.22 -1.62 -18.26
C MET A 835 15.10 -1.31 -19.47
N TRP A 836 15.60 -0.09 -19.58
CA TRP A 836 16.62 0.25 -20.58
C TRP A 836 17.69 1.16 -19.96
N ALA A 837 18.90 1.06 -20.48
CA ALA A 837 20.04 1.89 -20.09
C ALA A 837 20.43 2.77 -21.26
N ALA A 838 19.77 3.93 -21.36
CA ALA A 838 19.98 4.90 -22.43
C ALA A 838 21.45 5.36 -22.54
N CYS A 839 22.16 5.44 -21.42
CA CYS A 839 23.58 5.77 -21.36
C CYS A 839 24.46 4.84 -22.20
N MET A 840 24.07 3.58 -22.37
CA MET A 840 24.83 2.62 -23.17
C MET A 840 24.77 2.93 -24.67
N THR A 841 23.64 3.47 -25.15
CA THR A 841 23.50 3.92 -26.54
C THR A 841 24.38 5.14 -26.82
N GLN A 842 24.59 5.99 -25.81
CA GLN A 842 25.44 7.18 -25.89
C GLN A 842 26.94 6.85 -25.95
N MET A 843 27.30 5.62 -25.61
CA MET A 843 28.67 5.09 -25.65
C MET A 843 28.87 4.07 -26.79
N ASP A 844 27.89 3.92 -27.68
CA ASP A 844 27.99 3.07 -28.86
C ASP A 844 28.80 3.78 -29.93
N GLU A 845 29.90 3.17 -30.34
CA GLU A 845 30.83 3.68 -31.35
C GLU A 845 30.17 3.92 -32.71
N LYS A 846 29.08 3.20 -33.03
CA LYS A 846 28.29 3.42 -34.25
C LYS A 846 27.58 4.77 -34.25
N ASN A 847 27.28 5.31 -33.07
CA ASN A 847 26.61 6.60 -32.91
C ASN A 847 27.61 7.73 -32.60
N PHE A 848 28.66 7.42 -31.84
CA PHE A 848 29.68 8.36 -31.39
C PHE A 848 31.08 7.76 -31.61
N PRO A 849 31.79 8.15 -32.68
CA PRO A 849 33.16 7.66 -32.94
C PRO A 849 34.09 7.99 -31.77
N ASP A 850 34.96 7.07 -31.35
CA ASP A 850 35.79 7.19 -30.14
C ASP A 850 34.98 7.59 -28.89
N PRO A 851 33.97 6.79 -28.48
CA PRO A 851 32.97 7.21 -27.50
C PRO A 851 33.54 7.50 -26.10
N SER A 852 34.73 6.99 -25.77
CA SER A 852 35.43 7.27 -24.51
C SER A 852 36.25 8.57 -24.52
N LYS A 853 36.57 9.11 -25.71
CA LYS A 853 37.27 10.39 -25.83
C LYS A 853 36.28 11.52 -25.57
N PHE A 854 36.62 12.38 -24.61
CA PHE A 854 35.87 13.60 -24.36
C PHE A 854 36.04 14.57 -25.52
N ASP A 855 34.94 14.88 -26.22
CA ASP A 855 34.94 15.82 -27.34
C ASP A 855 33.64 16.62 -27.39
N ALA A 856 33.71 17.89 -26.97
CA ALA A 856 32.56 18.79 -26.95
C ALA A 856 32.15 19.28 -28.36
N THR A 857 33.00 19.13 -29.39
CA THR A 857 32.69 19.57 -30.75
C THR A 857 31.58 18.72 -31.39
N ARG A 858 31.33 17.52 -30.85
CA ARG A 858 30.19 16.65 -31.23
C ARG A 858 28.83 17.34 -31.14
N PHE A 859 28.70 18.36 -30.30
CA PHE A 859 27.45 19.12 -30.09
C PHE A 859 27.45 20.47 -30.80
N GLU A 860 28.33 20.70 -31.78
CA GLU A 860 28.21 21.83 -32.70
C GLU A 860 27.04 21.67 -33.67
N LYS A 861 26.46 22.80 -34.12
CA LYS A 861 25.24 22.84 -34.95
C LYS A 861 25.33 22.03 -36.25
N GLN A 862 26.53 21.69 -36.72
CA GLN A 862 26.77 20.96 -37.97
C GLN A 862 26.85 19.43 -37.79
N SER A 863 26.80 18.91 -36.56
CA SER A 863 26.98 17.49 -36.24
C SER A 863 25.77 16.87 -35.53
N PRO A 864 24.57 16.81 -36.14
CA PRO A 864 23.42 16.22 -35.46
C PRO A 864 23.62 14.71 -35.29
N SER A 865 23.66 14.24 -34.04
CA SER A 865 23.65 12.81 -33.75
C SER A 865 22.34 12.18 -34.26
N PRO A 866 22.34 10.90 -34.69
CA PRO A 866 21.13 10.22 -35.11
C PRO A 866 20.00 10.33 -34.08
N PRO A 867 18.72 10.46 -34.46
CA PRO A 867 17.63 10.59 -33.50
C PRO A 867 17.64 9.45 -32.46
N PHE A 868 17.39 9.78 -31.18
CA PHE A 868 17.40 8.83 -30.05
C PHE A 868 18.76 8.16 -29.73
N SER A 869 19.87 8.66 -30.30
CA SER A 869 21.24 8.25 -29.92
C SER A 869 21.73 9.00 -28.67
N PHE A 870 21.44 10.31 -28.59
CA PHE A 870 21.64 11.14 -27.41
C PHE A 870 20.31 11.41 -26.69
N VAL A 871 20.17 10.91 -25.46
CA VAL A 871 18.90 10.97 -24.70
C VAL A 871 19.15 11.23 -23.21
N ALA A 872 20.16 12.04 -22.88
CA ALA A 872 20.47 12.41 -21.49
C ALA A 872 19.29 13.09 -20.76
N PHE A 873 18.44 13.79 -21.51
CA PHE A 873 17.19 14.38 -21.03
C PHE A 873 15.94 13.58 -21.45
N GLY A 874 16.10 12.33 -21.89
CA GLY A 874 15.02 11.52 -22.45
C GLY A 874 14.63 11.94 -23.88
N GLY A 875 13.41 11.61 -24.31
CA GLY A 875 12.94 11.86 -25.66
C GLY A 875 11.42 11.88 -25.80
N GLY A 876 10.93 12.39 -26.94
CA GLY A 876 9.51 12.46 -27.28
C GLY A 876 8.68 13.21 -26.23
N SER A 877 7.48 12.71 -25.95
CA SER A 877 6.57 13.28 -24.93
C SER A 877 7.13 13.21 -23.50
N ARG A 878 8.27 12.53 -23.29
CA ARG A 878 8.91 12.28 -22.00
C ARG A 878 10.26 12.97 -21.86
N MET A 879 10.57 13.93 -22.74
CA MET A 879 11.74 14.79 -22.59
C MET A 879 11.66 15.57 -21.26
N CYS A 880 12.77 15.69 -20.55
CA CYS A 880 12.84 16.35 -19.24
C CYS A 880 12.26 17.77 -19.32
N PRO A 881 11.24 18.10 -18.51
CA PRO A 881 10.68 19.45 -18.52
C PRO A 881 11.63 20.50 -17.90
N GLY A 882 12.59 20.07 -17.07
CA GLY A 882 13.56 20.95 -16.40
C GLY A 882 14.91 21.07 -17.10
N ASN A 883 15.03 20.71 -18.38
CA ASN A 883 16.32 20.75 -19.09
C ASN A 883 16.93 22.17 -19.16
N GLU A 884 16.13 23.20 -19.47
CA GLU A 884 16.58 24.59 -19.49
C GLU A 884 16.83 25.12 -18.07
N PHE A 885 16.07 24.69 -17.06
CA PHE A 885 16.35 25.02 -15.66
C PHE A 885 17.74 24.51 -15.24
N ALA A 886 18.03 23.23 -15.53
CA ALA A 886 19.34 22.63 -15.25
C ALA A 886 20.48 23.33 -16.03
N ARG A 887 20.20 23.80 -17.25
CA ARG A 887 21.15 24.60 -18.04
C ARG A 887 21.50 25.91 -17.35
N ILE A 888 20.50 26.69 -16.94
CA ILE A 888 20.69 27.97 -16.25
C ILE A 888 21.50 27.75 -14.97
N GLU A 889 21.06 26.83 -14.13
CA GLU A 889 21.69 26.50 -12.86
C GLU A 889 23.18 26.11 -13.04
N THR A 890 23.47 25.29 -14.05
CA THR A 890 24.85 24.86 -14.38
C THR A 890 25.71 26.04 -14.83
N LEU A 891 25.21 26.85 -15.77
CA LEU A 891 25.97 27.95 -16.38
C LEU A 891 26.27 29.08 -15.39
N VAL A 892 25.27 29.48 -14.59
CA VAL A 892 25.43 30.49 -13.53
C VAL A 892 26.44 30.01 -12.49
N THR A 893 26.32 28.76 -12.03
CA THR A 893 27.24 28.20 -11.02
C THR A 893 28.68 28.17 -11.52
N LEU A 894 28.91 27.69 -12.75
CA LEU A 894 30.24 27.61 -13.32
C LEU A 894 30.86 28.99 -13.57
N HIS A 895 30.07 29.97 -14.01
CA HIS A 895 30.56 31.34 -14.19
C HIS A 895 31.20 31.90 -12.92
N TYR A 896 30.53 31.75 -11.77
CA TYR A 896 31.05 32.25 -10.50
C TYR A 896 32.23 31.44 -9.97
N LEU A 897 32.25 30.12 -10.17
CA LEU A 897 33.40 29.30 -9.81
C LEU A 897 34.65 29.71 -10.61
N LEU A 898 34.52 29.88 -11.93
CA LEU A 898 35.63 30.20 -12.82
C LEU A 898 36.15 31.62 -12.69
N SER A 899 35.26 32.58 -12.42
CA SER A 899 35.63 33.99 -12.21
C SER A 899 36.29 34.22 -10.86
N LYS A 900 35.91 33.47 -9.81
CA LYS A 900 36.39 33.71 -8.45
C LYS A 900 37.52 32.78 -8.01
N PHE A 901 37.61 31.57 -8.57
CA PHE A 901 38.52 30.55 -8.05
C PHE A 901 39.32 29.85 -9.16
N THR A 902 40.48 29.36 -8.76
CA THR A 902 41.20 28.29 -9.46
C THR A 902 41.22 27.08 -8.55
N TRP A 903 41.26 25.87 -9.11
CA TRP A 903 41.27 24.65 -8.32
C TRP A 903 42.08 23.54 -8.94
N LYS A 904 42.47 22.59 -8.09
CA LYS A 904 43.05 21.31 -8.48
C LYS A 904 42.46 20.20 -7.61
N LEU A 905 42.43 18.97 -8.14
CA LEU A 905 41.95 17.84 -7.35
C LEU A 905 42.92 17.54 -6.19
N SER A 906 42.36 17.31 -5.00
CA SER A 906 43.14 16.86 -3.85
C SER A 906 43.63 15.41 -4.02
N CYS A 907 42.89 14.60 -4.80
CA CYS A 907 43.24 13.25 -5.18
C CYS A 907 43.09 13.09 -6.69
N ARG A 908 44.11 12.55 -7.38
CA ARG A 908 44.13 12.46 -8.85
C ARG A 908 43.05 11.52 -9.41
N ASP A 909 42.77 10.42 -8.72
CA ASP A 909 41.87 9.38 -9.21
C ASP A 909 40.38 9.65 -8.91
N SER A 910 40.09 10.29 -7.76
CA SER A 910 38.74 10.60 -7.23
C SER A 910 37.65 9.62 -7.70
N PRO A 911 37.69 8.35 -7.24
CA PRO A 911 36.74 7.34 -7.70
C PRO A 911 35.32 7.67 -7.24
N PHE A 912 34.35 7.30 -8.07
CA PHE A 912 32.93 7.43 -7.79
C PHE A 912 32.22 6.09 -7.95
N PHE A 913 31.08 5.95 -7.29
CA PHE A 913 30.15 4.82 -7.43
C PHE A 913 28.73 5.33 -7.66
N ARG A 914 27.76 4.44 -7.91
CA ARG A 914 26.37 4.82 -8.15
C ARG A 914 25.44 4.22 -7.09
N ASP A 915 24.71 5.08 -6.36
CA ASP A 915 23.73 4.65 -5.35
C ASP A 915 22.61 5.69 -5.11
N PRO A 916 21.63 5.80 -6.02
CA PRO A 916 21.60 5.24 -7.37
C PRO A 916 22.29 6.14 -8.41
N MET A 917 22.54 7.41 -8.09
CA MET A 917 23.25 8.37 -8.93
C MET A 917 24.76 8.37 -8.58
N PRO A 918 25.62 8.92 -9.46
CA PRO A 918 27.05 9.06 -9.17
C PRO A 918 27.34 9.81 -7.85
N VAL A 919 28.20 9.23 -7.01
CA VAL A 919 28.68 9.78 -5.74
C VAL A 919 30.18 9.53 -5.61
N PHE A 920 30.93 10.56 -5.25
CA PHE A 920 32.38 10.48 -4.97
C PHE A 920 32.61 10.07 -3.51
N ASN A 921 33.57 9.17 -3.27
CA ASN A 921 33.87 8.66 -1.92
C ASN A 921 34.25 9.78 -0.93
N ASP A 922 35.00 10.77 -1.40
CA ASP A 922 35.47 11.94 -0.65
C ASP A 922 34.61 13.21 -0.91
N GLY A 923 33.50 13.06 -1.62
CA GLY A 923 32.68 14.18 -2.08
C GLY A 923 33.31 15.01 -3.21
N LEU A 924 34.34 14.49 -3.90
CA LEU A 924 35.21 15.20 -4.84
C LEU A 924 35.92 16.36 -4.13
N SER A 925 37.00 16.04 -3.42
CA SER A 925 37.76 17.06 -2.71
C SER A 925 38.72 17.81 -3.64
N ILE A 926 38.66 19.14 -3.56
CA ILE A 926 39.52 20.04 -4.35
C ILE A 926 40.20 21.06 -3.44
N GLN A 927 41.44 21.43 -3.81
CA GLN A 927 42.11 22.60 -3.27
C GLN A 927 41.75 23.80 -4.11
N ILE A 928 41.30 24.88 -3.48
CA ILE A 928 40.87 26.11 -4.15
C ILE A 928 41.80 27.26 -3.80
N LYS A 929 42.00 28.16 -4.76
CA LYS A 929 42.68 29.44 -4.55
C LYS A 929 41.82 30.56 -5.13
N PRO A 930 41.55 31.63 -4.37
CA PRO A 930 40.85 32.79 -4.92
C PRO A 930 41.71 33.41 -6.04
N LYS A 931 41.07 33.82 -7.13
CA LYS A 931 41.72 34.64 -8.15
C LYS A 931 41.94 36.03 -7.56
N LYS A 932 43.12 36.60 -7.80
CA LYS A 932 43.34 38.04 -7.55
C LYS A 932 42.48 38.78 -8.57
N LEU A 933 41.49 39.53 -8.09
CA LEU A 933 40.63 40.39 -8.90
C LEU A 933 41.43 41.47 -9.61
#